data_AF-K0SXK2-F1
#
_entry.id   AF-K0SXK2-F1
#
_cell.length_a   1.000
_cell.length_b   1.000
_cell.length_c   1.000
_cell.angle_alpha   90.00
_cell.angle_beta   90.00
_cell.angle_gamma   90.00
#
_symmetry.space_group_name_H-M   'P 1'
#
loop_
_entity.id
_entity.type
_entity.pdbx_description
1 polymer ?
#
loop_
_entity_poly.entity_id
_entity_poly.type
_entity_poly.pdbx_seq_one_letter_code
_entity_poly.pdbx_strand_id
1 'polypeptide(L)'
;MAEEAALRERKAKEEMERQLLEQERSHTLARQQLEEERRQAEQEQLQRQLREETARLQEERRRLQEENRAAEEQFRQRQLLESQRLQEERERSQRLLLQDRQADEQLRIKAQLEMDREREMLRVQELHALAGPSSLGMADSSTAMASSRPGNLSAMSVKEIKSELNSLGINTSQFVEKKEMVKALAETRRVSKQRDDVSGPGTSIVSFRPGISGPAHVPPQRSSRYDGVDDDELNWRLDSYVSLSDYTIVVTRALPGPYAPDFTTGDPSMFEFVVEQGSSTPKADVYYVHKAMIAVGSRRAELLGRMIREAESARGFGAHSSENATEHNTIMLESAADAFPAVLDFMYYPDRELDMSVENAVPLVYLGKRYKIRALLELAEDFVESNLESTTAMYFLLDSYLYQLESILTRAIDVTAAHLGETVDFDPIYRLPPTLFKRIILSKDLRCDSELLSLIVYSYCGEHHPDETDVEYLRDLTKSRLMPEVDPKVSLMLLKFYCDLIMKDEPGSEIMDVLDGDNLMYRCVTVTAKHWQPEVCEPLMVDSRHDDPNSISKRRFQDPAALHRTLPPTLQNYLLEKCIMAAKNDLDSEKTAVDTFERKKSIEEDSNTAAYEQKMRDMRVELDKAKKSQGSEVADMRAEIEHLQMRAIKLKSELEQKTRVLEEHKRELKCFRRVPGIHNFGKITTTTDPKVIDKTSCTYSANPEHHFPNHRRGNRPPTQMPLMVDEYNNLGKQNGYIYDDGRGELLPVFFYARR
;
A
#
# COMPACT_ATOMS: atom_id res chain seq x y z
N MET A 1 -3.54 -95.73 -65.46
CA MET A 1 -4.77 -94.93 -65.25
C MET A 1 -4.96 -94.56 -63.77
N ALA A 2 -5.04 -95.51 -62.83
CA ALA A 2 -5.19 -95.18 -61.40
C ALA A 2 -4.00 -94.40 -60.81
N GLU A 3 -2.76 -94.78 -61.12
CA GLU A 3 -1.56 -94.02 -60.69
C GLU A 3 -1.51 -92.60 -61.29
N GLU A 4 -1.98 -92.43 -62.52
CA GLU A 4 -1.97 -91.13 -63.19
C GLU A 4 -3.03 -90.19 -62.61
N ALA A 5 -4.20 -90.73 -62.22
CA ALA A 5 -5.22 -89.99 -61.48
C ALA A 5 -4.72 -89.57 -60.09
N ALA A 6 -4.07 -90.49 -59.35
CA ALA A 6 -3.47 -90.19 -58.04
C ALA A 6 -2.36 -89.14 -58.13
N LEU A 7 -1.54 -89.15 -59.21
CA LEU A 7 -0.51 -88.14 -59.43
C LEU A 7 -1.11 -86.76 -59.74
N ARG A 8 -2.21 -86.69 -60.51
CA ARG A 8 -2.91 -85.42 -60.79
C ARG A 8 -3.57 -84.86 -59.54
N GLU A 9 -4.18 -85.71 -58.71
CA GLU A 9 -4.76 -85.31 -57.43
C GLU A 9 -3.68 -84.78 -56.46
N ARG A 10 -2.53 -85.45 -56.39
CA ARG A 10 -1.40 -85.00 -55.56
C ARG A 10 -0.84 -83.66 -56.03
N LYS A 11 -0.67 -83.46 -57.34
CA LYS A 11 -0.23 -82.17 -57.91
C LYS A 11 -1.25 -81.05 -57.66
N ALA A 12 -2.54 -81.32 -57.83
CA ALA A 12 -3.59 -80.34 -57.55
C ALA A 12 -3.63 -79.96 -56.06
N LYS A 13 -3.40 -80.92 -55.16
CA LYS A 13 -3.30 -80.67 -53.73
C LYS A 13 -2.07 -79.84 -53.36
N GLU A 14 -0.90 -80.16 -53.93
CA GLU A 14 0.33 -79.38 -53.74
C GLU A 14 0.21 -77.95 -54.31
N GLU A 15 -0.49 -77.78 -55.44
CA GLU A 15 -0.75 -76.47 -56.03
C GLU A 15 -1.73 -75.64 -55.19
N MET A 16 -2.80 -76.25 -54.69
CA MET A 16 -3.73 -75.61 -53.75
C MET A 16 -3.04 -75.23 -52.43
N GLU A 17 -2.17 -76.08 -51.89
CA GLU A 17 -1.39 -75.79 -50.69
C GLU A 17 -0.39 -74.64 -50.91
N ARG A 18 0.24 -74.56 -52.10
CA ARG A 18 1.07 -73.41 -52.48
C ARG A 18 0.26 -72.12 -52.56
N GLN A 19 -0.92 -72.15 -53.18
CA GLN A 19 -1.80 -70.98 -53.27
C GLN A 19 -2.26 -70.53 -51.88
N LEU A 20 -2.59 -71.46 -50.98
CA LEU A 20 -2.96 -71.15 -49.60
C LEU A 20 -1.79 -70.49 -48.85
N LEU A 21 -0.58 -71.04 -48.96
CA LEU A 21 0.63 -70.47 -48.34
C LEU A 21 0.98 -69.08 -48.90
N GLU A 22 0.77 -68.86 -50.19
CA GLU A 22 0.99 -67.56 -50.81
C GLU A 22 -0.05 -66.53 -50.35
N GLN A 23 -1.30 -66.95 -50.21
CA GLN A 23 -2.37 -66.12 -49.66
C GLN A 23 -2.12 -65.79 -48.17
N GLU A 24 -1.66 -66.75 -47.37
CA GLU A 24 -1.28 -66.52 -45.97
C GLU A 24 -0.10 -65.54 -45.87
N ARG A 25 0.93 -65.70 -46.71
CA ARG A 25 2.07 -64.77 -46.77
C ARG A 25 1.62 -63.36 -47.15
N SER A 26 0.79 -63.22 -48.17
CA SER A 26 0.23 -61.93 -48.58
C SER A 26 -0.57 -61.28 -47.43
N HIS A 27 -1.39 -62.06 -46.72
CA HIS A 27 -2.16 -61.56 -45.58
C HIS A 27 -1.28 -61.17 -44.39
N THR A 28 -0.20 -61.90 -44.11
CA THR A 28 0.76 -61.52 -43.06
C THR A 28 1.50 -60.22 -43.40
N LEU A 29 1.86 -60.02 -44.66
CA LEU A 29 2.57 -58.82 -45.11
C LEU A 29 1.64 -57.59 -45.07
N ALA A 30 0.37 -57.76 -45.46
CA ALA A 30 -0.64 -56.71 -45.32
C ALA A 30 -0.90 -56.33 -43.84
N ARG A 31 -0.92 -57.29 -42.92
CA ARG A 31 -1.02 -57.01 -41.48
C ARG A 31 0.20 -56.24 -40.95
N GLN A 32 1.41 -56.62 -41.37
CA GLN A 32 2.63 -55.91 -40.99
C GLN A 32 2.64 -54.47 -41.50
N GLN A 33 2.24 -54.24 -42.74
CA GLN A 33 2.12 -52.89 -43.30
C GLN A 33 1.10 -52.03 -42.53
N LEU A 34 -0.07 -52.59 -42.22
CA LEU A 34 -1.09 -51.89 -41.44
C LEU A 34 -0.61 -51.56 -40.01
N GLU A 35 0.13 -52.46 -39.37
CA GLU A 35 0.73 -52.20 -38.05
C GLU A 35 1.82 -51.12 -38.11
N GLU A 36 2.64 -51.08 -39.16
CA GLU A 36 3.64 -50.03 -39.38
C GLU A 36 2.99 -48.67 -39.62
N GLU A 37 1.96 -48.60 -40.46
CA GLU A 37 1.18 -47.38 -40.70
C GLU A 37 0.53 -46.88 -39.40
N ARG A 38 -0.01 -47.78 -38.58
CA ARG A 38 -0.59 -47.42 -37.28
C ARG A 38 0.47 -46.87 -36.32
N ARG A 39 1.66 -47.48 -36.26
CA ARG A 39 2.77 -46.97 -35.44
C ARG A 39 3.25 -45.60 -35.91
N GLN A 40 3.33 -45.38 -37.23
CA GLN A 40 3.68 -44.07 -37.79
C GLN A 40 2.63 -43.02 -37.43
N ALA A 41 1.34 -43.33 -37.58
CA ALA A 41 0.24 -42.43 -37.21
C ALA A 41 0.25 -42.10 -35.70
N GLU A 42 0.49 -43.08 -34.83
CA GLU A 42 0.62 -42.87 -33.38
C GLU A 42 1.84 -41.99 -33.05
N GLN A 43 2.97 -42.18 -33.74
CA GLN A 43 4.18 -41.36 -33.56
C GLN A 43 3.97 -39.91 -34.04
N GLU A 44 3.29 -39.70 -35.17
CA GLU A 44 2.94 -38.37 -35.66
C GLU A 44 1.97 -37.66 -34.71
N GLN A 45 0.99 -38.38 -34.15
CA GLN A 45 0.07 -37.83 -33.16
C GLN A 45 0.79 -37.39 -31.88
N LEU A 46 1.71 -38.20 -31.37
CA LEU A 46 2.56 -37.84 -30.21
C LEU A 46 3.44 -36.62 -30.50
N GLN A 47 4.06 -36.55 -31.69
CA GLN A 47 4.85 -35.38 -32.08
C GLN A 47 4.01 -34.11 -32.16
N ARG A 48 2.76 -34.23 -32.64
CA ARG A 48 1.83 -33.11 -32.70
C ARG A 48 1.44 -32.63 -31.29
N GLN A 49 1.12 -33.56 -30.38
CA GLN A 49 0.82 -33.23 -28.98
C GLN A 49 1.99 -32.53 -28.29
N LEU A 50 3.22 -33.03 -28.48
CA LEU A 50 4.43 -32.42 -27.92
C LEU A 50 4.66 -31.00 -28.47
N ARG A 51 4.41 -30.76 -29.76
CA ARG A 51 4.48 -29.41 -30.36
C ARG A 51 3.42 -28.47 -29.78
N GLU A 52 2.20 -28.93 -29.58
CA GLU A 52 1.13 -28.14 -28.98
C GLU A 52 1.41 -27.82 -27.49
N GLU A 53 1.95 -28.77 -26.74
CA GLU A 53 2.33 -28.56 -25.32
C GLU A 53 3.50 -27.60 -25.18
N THR A 54 4.55 -27.75 -26.00
CA THR A 54 5.69 -26.81 -26.01
C THR A 54 5.27 -25.39 -26.40
N ALA A 55 4.32 -25.23 -27.34
CA ALA A 55 3.75 -23.94 -27.69
C ALA A 55 2.96 -23.31 -26.52
N ARG A 56 2.16 -24.11 -25.79
CA ARG A 56 1.44 -23.64 -24.59
C ARG A 56 2.39 -23.18 -23.48
N LEU A 57 3.44 -23.96 -23.19
CA LEU A 57 4.44 -23.59 -22.19
C LEU A 57 5.21 -22.32 -22.58
N GLN A 58 5.49 -22.12 -23.87
CA GLN A 58 6.12 -20.89 -24.35
C GLN A 58 5.21 -19.67 -24.19
N GLU A 59 3.90 -19.82 -24.45
CA GLU A 59 2.91 -18.76 -24.26
C GLU A 59 2.73 -18.40 -22.78
N GLU A 60 2.64 -19.39 -21.90
CA GLU A 60 2.55 -19.20 -20.45
C GLU A 60 3.80 -18.48 -19.90
N ARG A 61 4.99 -18.87 -20.37
CA ARG A 61 6.24 -18.19 -20.00
C ARG A 61 6.25 -16.72 -20.46
N ARG A 62 5.71 -16.42 -21.65
CA ARG A 62 5.58 -15.04 -22.14
C ARG A 62 4.63 -14.23 -21.25
N ARG A 63 3.48 -14.81 -20.88
CA ARG A 63 2.51 -14.18 -19.98
C ARG A 63 3.12 -13.87 -18.60
N LEU A 64 3.81 -14.83 -17.98
CA LEU A 64 4.50 -14.60 -16.71
C LEU A 64 5.59 -13.53 -16.80
N GLN A 65 6.30 -13.44 -17.95
CA GLN A 65 7.26 -12.36 -18.19
C GLN A 65 6.59 -10.99 -18.31
N GLU A 66 5.42 -10.90 -18.93
CA GLU A 66 4.63 -9.66 -19.02
C GLU A 66 4.07 -9.25 -17.65
N GLU A 67 3.55 -10.19 -16.87
CA GLU A 67 3.07 -9.96 -15.49
C GLU A 67 4.21 -9.49 -14.57
N ASN A 68 5.39 -10.10 -14.66
CA ASN A 68 6.57 -9.65 -13.90
C ASN A 68 7.03 -8.24 -14.30
N ARG A 69 7.03 -7.92 -15.60
CA ARG A 69 7.35 -6.55 -16.05
C ARG A 69 6.34 -5.53 -15.53
N ALA A 70 5.04 -5.85 -15.56
CA ALA A 70 4.00 -4.99 -15.00
C ALA A 70 4.17 -4.79 -13.49
N ALA A 71 4.50 -5.85 -12.75
CA ALA A 71 4.77 -5.77 -11.31
C ALA A 71 6.00 -4.91 -11.00
N GLU A 72 7.09 -5.03 -11.77
CA GLU A 72 8.28 -4.18 -11.65
C GLU A 72 7.97 -2.71 -11.95
N GLU A 73 7.16 -2.41 -12.95
CA GLU A 73 6.72 -1.05 -13.27
C GLU A 73 5.86 -0.45 -12.14
N GLN A 74 4.92 -1.22 -11.59
CA GLN A 74 4.13 -0.79 -10.44
C GLN A 74 4.98 -0.54 -9.19
N PHE A 75 6.01 -1.37 -8.97
CA PHE A 75 6.95 -1.17 -7.88
C PHE A 75 7.76 0.12 -8.07
N ARG A 76 8.27 0.38 -9.28
CA ARG A 76 8.96 1.65 -9.61
C ARG A 76 8.06 2.88 -9.44
N GLN A 77 6.79 2.79 -9.84
CA GLN A 77 5.83 3.87 -9.65
C GLN A 77 5.59 4.16 -8.15
N ARG A 78 5.44 3.12 -7.32
CA ARG A 78 5.32 3.27 -5.86
C ARG A 78 6.54 3.95 -5.25
N GLN A 79 7.75 3.54 -5.64
CA GLN A 79 8.99 4.18 -5.18
C GLN A 79 9.09 5.65 -5.60
N LEU A 80 8.66 5.99 -6.82
CA LEU A 80 8.64 7.38 -7.29
C LEU A 80 7.68 8.24 -6.46
N LEU A 81 6.48 7.73 -6.18
CA LEU A 81 5.45 8.43 -5.42
C LEU A 81 5.86 8.60 -3.94
N GLU A 82 6.48 7.59 -3.34
CA GLU A 82 7.05 7.67 -2.00
C GLU A 82 8.19 8.68 -1.92
N SER A 83 9.08 8.71 -2.93
CA SER A 83 10.14 9.72 -3.03
C SER A 83 9.58 11.14 -3.16
N GLN A 84 8.49 11.34 -3.90
CA GLN A 84 7.81 12.64 -4.00
C GLN A 84 7.21 13.05 -2.66
N ARG A 85 6.53 12.14 -1.97
CA ARG A 85 5.95 12.39 -0.63
C ARG A 85 7.01 12.82 0.37
N LEU A 86 8.16 12.14 0.39
CA LEU A 86 9.28 12.48 1.27
C LEU A 86 9.91 13.84 0.91
N GLN A 87 9.94 14.21 -0.37
CA GLN A 87 10.40 15.52 -0.80
C GLN A 87 9.44 16.62 -0.34
N GLU A 88 8.14 16.44 -0.51
CA GLU A 88 7.11 17.38 -0.03
C GLU A 88 7.16 17.55 1.50
N GLU A 89 7.37 16.47 2.24
CA GLU A 89 7.50 16.49 3.69
C GLU A 89 8.77 17.25 4.14
N ARG A 90 9.89 17.08 3.42
CA ARG A 90 11.11 17.88 3.65
C ARG A 90 10.88 19.36 3.36
N GLU A 91 10.21 19.70 2.26
CA GLU A 91 9.89 21.08 1.93
C GLU A 91 8.94 21.71 2.96
N ARG A 92 7.93 20.95 3.43
CA ARG A 92 7.03 21.39 4.51
C ARG A 92 7.79 21.65 5.81
N SER A 93 8.71 20.75 6.16
CA SER A 93 9.57 20.90 7.34
C SER A 93 10.49 22.13 7.24
N GLN A 94 11.06 22.39 6.06
CA GLN A 94 11.85 23.60 5.82
C GLN A 94 11.03 24.89 5.91
N ARG A 95 9.78 24.88 5.43
CA ARG A 95 8.86 26.03 5.58
C ARG A 95 8.53 26.32 7.04
N LEU A 96 8.28 25.29 7.84
CA LEU A 96 8.05 25.44 9.28
C LEU A 96 9.27 26.03 9.99
N LEU A 97 10.48 25.53 9.71
CA LEU A 97 11.72 26.08 10.27
C LEU A 97 11.95 27.56 9.88
N LEU A 98 11.57 27.96 8.67
CA LEU A 98 11.62 29.36 8.25
C LEU A 98 10.59 30.22 8.99
N GLN A 99 9.37 29.71 9.21
CA GLN A 99 8.35 30.39 10.00
C GLN A 99 8.79 30.57 11.46
N ASP A 100 9.37 29.55 12.07
CA ASP A 100 9.90 29.63 13.45
C ASP A 100 11.02 30.67 13.55
N ARG A 101 11.96 30.69 12.59
CA ARG A 101 13.01 31.73 12.55
C ARG A 101 12.44 33.14 12.40
N GLN A 102 11.41 33.31 11.57
CA GLN A 102 10.73 34.59 11.43
C GLN A 102 10.00 35.00 12.72
N ALA A 103 9.36 34.05 13.41
CA ALA A 103 8.72 34.30 14.69
C ALA A 103 9.73 34.72 15.78
N ASP A 104 10.88 34.04 15.84
CA ASP A 104 11.99 34.40 16.74
C ASP A 104 12.56 35.79 16.44
N GLU A 105 12.72 36.14 15.17
CA GLU A 105 13.18 37.47 14.76
C GLU A 105 12.17 38.56 15.15
N GLN A 106 10.86 38.31 14.95
CA GLN A 106 9.80 39.21 15.40
C GLN A 106 9.81 39.40 16.93
N LEU A 107 10.06 38.32 17.68
CA LEU A 107 10.20 38.40 19.15
C LEU A 107 11.44 39.23 19.55
N ARG A 108 12.57 39.07 18.86
CA ARG A 108 13.77 39.89 19.10
C ARG A 108 13.53 41.37 18.80
N ILE A 109 12.89 41.69 17.68
CA ILE A 109 12.53 43.08 17.33
C ILE A 109 11.59 43.66 18.40
N LYS A 110 10.59 42.89 18.83
CA LYS A 110 9.65 43.31 19.88
C LYS A 110 10.37 43.59 21.21
N ALA A 111 11.28 42.70 21.63
CA ALA A 111 12.07 42.90 22.84
C ALA A 111 12.97 44.13 22.77
N GLN A 112 13.58 44.40 21.60
CA GLN A 112 14.40 45.59 21.38
C GLN A 112 13.56 46.87 21.52
N LEU A 113 12.38 46.92 20.90
CA LEU A 113 11.46 48.05 21.02
C LEU A 113 10.97 48.28 22.45
N GLU A 114 10.81 47.21 23.24
CA GLU A 114 10.43 47.30 24.65
C GLU A 114 11.56 47.89 25.49
N MET A 115 12.81 47.45 25.28
CA MET A 115 13.98 48.06 25.93
C MET A 115 14.15 49.54 25.55
N ASP A 116 13.91 49.91 24.29
CA ASP A 116 14.01 51.31 23.85
C ASP A 116 12.90 52.17 24.48
N ARG A 117 11.68 51.62 24.67
CA ARG A 117 10.60 52.29 25.42
C ARG A 117 10.94 52.48 26.88
N GLU A 118 11.54 51.48 27.52
CA GLU A 118 11.99 51.60 28.92
C GLU A 118 13.07 52.68 29.08
N ARG A 119 14.04 52.73 28.15
CA ARG A 119 15.05 53.80 28.12
C ARG A 119 14.43 55.18 27.96
N GLU A 120 13.43 55.31 27.09
CA GLU A 120 12.74 56.59 26.89
C GLU A 120 11.91 56.99 28.12
N MET A 121 11.24 56.03 28.78
CA MET A 121 10.57 56.30 30.06
C MET A 121 11.54 56.78 31.14
N LEU A 122 12.72 56.16 31.24
CA LEU A 122 13.76 56.58 32.17
C LEU A 122 14.24 58.01 31.87
N ARG A 123 14.42 58.37 30.59
CA ARG A 123 14.71 59.77 30.18
C ARG A 123 13.61 60.74 30.57
N VAL A 124 12.34 60.37 30.36
CA VAL A 124 11.21 61.20 30.76
C VAL A 124 11.15 61.38 32.27
N GLN A 125 11.41 60.33 33.05
CA GLN A 125 11.49 60.41 34.52
C GLN A 125 12.65 61.30 34.98
N GLU A 126 13.81 61.21 34.32
CA GLU A 126 14.97 62.06 34.61
C GLU A 126 14.70 63.53 34.29
N LEU A 127 14.01 63.82 33.17
CA LEU A 127 13.54 65.17 32.84
C LEU A 127 12.50 65.68 33.84
N HIS A 128 11.60 64.81 34.32
CA HIS A 128 10.62 65.16 35.35
C HIS A 128 11.27 65.42 36.72
N ALA A 129 12.36 64.72 37.05
CA ALA A 129 13.12 64.94 38.28
C ALA A 129 13.91 66.27 38.26
N LEU A 130 14.30 66.75 37.08
CA LEU A 130 14.94 68.06 36.90
C LEU A 130 13.94 69.23 36.92
N ALA A 131 12.66 68.97 36.68
CA ALA A 131 11.58 69.93 36.82
C ALA A 131 11.01 69.91 38.26
N GLY A 132 11.64 70.64 39.18
CA GLY A 132 11.28 70.65 40.60
C GLY A 132 9.78 70.94 40.89
N PRO A 133 9.25 70.43 42.02
CA PRO A 133 7.82 70.44 42.28
C PRO A 133 7.32 71.84 42.65
N SER A 134 6.63 72.50 41.72
CA SER A 134 5.90 73.75 42.00
C SER A 134 4.52 73.41 42.59
N SER A 135 4.34 73.82 43.85
CA SER A 135 3.11 73.71 44.62
C SER A 135 2.12 74.82 44.26
N LEU A 136 0.91 74.49 43.81
CA LEU A 136 -0.34 75.29 43.75
C LEU A 136 -1.30 74.46 42.87
N GLY A 137 -2.56 74.14 43.19
CA GLY A 137 -3.59 74.76 43.99
C GLY A 137 -4.89 74.71 43.16
N MET A 138 -5.92 74.03 43.68
CA MET A 138 -7.37 74.09 43.37
C MET A 138 -7.90 74.23 41.92
N ALA A 139 -8.88 73.38 41.56
CA ALA A 139 -10.29 73.75 41.31
C ALA A 139 -11.00 72.83 40.31
N ASP A 140 -12.30 72.63 40.59
CA ASP A 140 -13.31 71.91 39.81
C ASP A 140 -13.51 72.44 38.38
N SER A 141 -13.78 71.52 37.42
CA SER A 141 -15.05 71.48 36.68
C SER A 141 -15.04 70.52 35.49
N SER A 142 -16.19 69.87 35.36
CA SER A 142 -16.75 69.14 34.22
C SER A 142 -16.32 69.62 32.82
N THR A 143 -16.04 68.68 31.90
CA THR A 143 -16.74 68.49 30.60
C THR A 143 -15.92 67.60 29.64
N ALA A 144 -16.60 66.57 29.11
CA ALA A 144 -16.33 65.72 27.95
C ALA A 144 -15.10 65.97 27.05
N MET A 145 -14.39 64.88 26.72
CA MET A 145 -14.28 64.33 25.35
C MET A 145 -13.37 63.09 25.35
N ALA A 146 -13.93 61.99 24.88
CA ALA A 146 -13.26 60.71 24.72
C ALA A 146 -12.13 60.79 23.67
N SER A 147 -10.95 60.33 24.07
CA SER A 147 -9.83 60.03 23.17
C SER A 147 -9.21 58.73 23.66
N SER A 148 -9.51 57.65 22.93
CA SER A 148 -9.13 56.28 23.23
C SER A 148 -7.61 56.09 23.09
N ARG A 149 -6.90 56.20 24.21
CA ARG A 149 -5.58 55.56 24.34
C ARG A 149 -5.79 54.05 24.48
N PRO A 150 -4.95 53.19 23.86
CA PRO A 150 -5.01 51.75 24.05
C PRO A 150 -4.59 51.42 25.49
N GLY A 151 -5.58 51.39 26.38
CA GLY A 151 -5.39 51.01 27.78
C GLY A 151 -4.89 49.57 27.89
N ASN A 152 -4.02 49.34 28.87
CA ASN A 152 -3.52 48.02 29.24
C ASN A 152 -4.68 47.03 29.45
N LEU A 153 -4.96 46.18 28.45
CA LEU A 153 -6.00 45.14 28.53
C LEU A 153 -5.80 44.20 29.72
N SER A 154 -4.55 44.00 30.15
CA SER A 154 -4.19 43.20 31.33
C SER A 154 -4.72 43.78 32.65
N ALA A 155 -4.94 45.11 32.71
CA ALA A 155 -5.45 45.80 33.90
C ALA A 155 -6.98 45.74 34.02
N MET A 156 -7.70 45.35 32.95
CA MET A 156 -9.14 45.17 33.02
C MET A 156 -9.50 43.98 33.93
N SER A 157 -10.58 44.14 34.67
CA SER A 157 -11.15 43.05 35.46
C SER A 157 -11.74 41.97 34.53
N VAL A 158 -11.80 40.72 34.99
CA VAL A 158 -12.37 39.61 34.20
C VAL A 158 -13.83 39.91 33.80
N LYS A 159 -14.57 40.62 34.66
CA LYS A 159 -15.97 41.01 34.40
C LYS A 159 -16.10 41.99 33.22
N GLU A 160 -15.20 42.97 33.13
CA GLU A 160 -15.18 43.94 32.02
C GLU A 160 -14.76 43.27 30.71
N ILE A 161 -13.77 42.36 30.75
CA ILE A 161 -13.33 41.61 29.57
C ILE A 161 -14.45 40.71 29.04
N LYS A 162 -15.17 40.01 29.93
CA LYS A 162 -16.31 39.18 29.55
C LYS A 162 -17.46 40.00 28.97
N SER A 163 -17.78 41.13 29.60
CA SER A 163 -18.78 42.09 29.14
C SER A 163 -18.50 42.54 27.71
N GLU A 164 -17.25 42.87 27.41
CA GLU A 164 -16.86 43.37 26.09
C GLU A 164 -16.74 42.27 25.02
N LEU A 165 -16.29 41.07 25.39
CA LEU A 165 -16.32 39.93 24.46
C LEU A 165 -17.74 39.53 24.10
N ASN A 166 -18.66 39.53 25.07
CA ASN A 166 -20.06 39.25 24.83
C ASN A 166 -20.72 40.34 23.96
N SER A 167 -20.37 41.62 24.15
CA SER A 167 -20.89 42.71 23.28
C SER A 167 -20.36 42.63 21.84
N LEU A 168 -19.21 42.00 21.64
CA LEU A 168 -18.65 41.68 20.32
C LEU A 168 -19.12 40.32 19.76
N GLY A 169 -20.05 39.65 20.44
CA GLY A 169 -20.66 38.39 19.98
C GLY A 169 -19.80 37.14 20.20
N ILE A 170 -18.77 37.20 21.05
CA ILE A 170 -17.89 36.07 21.36
C ILE A 170 -18.34 35.44 22.69
N ASN A 171 -18.68 34.15 22.64
CA ASN A 171 -19.09 33.41 23.82
C ASN A 171 -17.90 33.22 24.79
N THR A 172 -18.03 33.77 26.00
CA THR A 172 -16.96 33.77 27.01
C THR A 172 -16.86 32.47 27.81
N SER A 173 -17.75 31.50 27.59
CA SER A 173 -17.72 30.19 28.26
C SER A 173 -16.56 29.28 27.78
N GLN A 174 -15.98 29.57 26.62
CA GLN A 174 -14.92 28.76 26.02
C GLN A 174 -13.51 29.09 26.55
N PHE A 175 -13.36 30.13 27.38
CA PHE A 175 -12.07 30.56 27.92
C PHE A 175 -11.98 30.18 29.40
N VAL A 176 -10.97 29.38 29.76
CA VAL A 176 -10.75 28.93 31.14
C VAL A 176 -9.88 29.94 31.90
N GLU A 177 -8.94 30.57 31.21
CA GLU A 177 -8.00 31.51 31.83
C GLU A 177 -8.21 32.97 31.42
N LYS A 178 -7.96 33.91 32.33
CA LYS A 178 -8.01 35.37 32.06
C LYS A 178 -7.14 35.76 30.86
N LYS A 179 -5.99 35.11 30.68
CA LYS A 179 -5.05 35.41 29.58
C LYS A 179 -5.66 35.10 28.20
N GLU A 180 -6.46 34.05 28.10
CA GLU A 180 -7.16 33.68 26.86
C GLU A 180 -8.24 34.70 26.52
N MET A 181 -9.02 35.15 27.52
CA MET A 181 -10.01 36.21 27.34
C MET A 181 -9.37 37.54 26.90
N VAL A 182 -8.23 37.91 27.51
CA VAL A 182 -7.47 39.11 27.11
C VAL A 182 -6.96 38.99 25.67
N LYS A 183 -6.48 37.80 25.27
CA LYS A 183 -6.00 37.54 23.91
C LYS A 183 -7.14 37.61 22.89
N ALA A 184 -8.27 36.95 23.17
CA ALA A 184 -9.46 37.01 22.33
C ALA A 184 -9.95 38.45 22.17
N LEU A 185 -10.05 39.22 23.27
CA LEU A 185 -10.51 40.61 23.21
C LEU A 185 -9.55 41.52 22.41
N ALA A 186 -8.24 41.30 22.53
CA ALA A 186 -7.25 42.02 21.74
C ALA A 186 -7.38 41.73 20.24
N GLU A 187 -7.65 40.47 19.88
CA GLU A 187 -7.81 40.01 18.49
C GLU A 187 -9.09 40.56 17.86
N THR A 188 -10.20 40.53 18.57
CA THR A 188 -11.49 41.07 18.10
C THR A 188 -11.45 42.59 17.91
N ARG A 189 -10.80 43.33 18.81
CA ARG A 189 -10.56 44.78 18.63
C ARG A 189 -9.71 45.06 17.39
N ARG A 190 -8.76 44.16 17.06
CA ARG A 190 -7.89 44.30 15.89
C ARG A 190 -8.65 44.07 14.58
N VAL A 191 -9.52 43.06 14.54
CA VAL A 191 -10.40 42.76 13.40
C VAL A 191 -11.45 43.86 13.20
N SER A 192 -12.03 44.37 14.29
CA SER A 192 -13.00 45.48 14.23
C SER A 192 -12.38 46.74 13.63
N LYS A 193 -11.14 47.07 14.00
CA LYS A 193 -10.41 48.22 13.47
C LYS A 193 -10.07 48.09 11.97
N GLN A 194 -9.96 46.88 11.43
CA GLN A 194 -9.74 46.65 10.00
C GLN A 194 -11.01 46.83 9.15
N ARG A 195 -12.21 46.71 9.74
CA ARG A 195 -13.47 46.91 8.99
C ARG A 195 -13.81 48.39 8.80
N ASP A 196 -13.35 49.27 9.68
CA ASP A 196 -13.66 50.71 9.58
C ASP A 196 -12.85 51.44 8.49
N ASP A 197 -11.68 50.92 8.10
CA ASP A 197 -10.81 51.53 7.07
C ASP A 197 -11.18 51.15 5.61
N VAL A 198 -12.18 50.29 5.38
CA VAL A 198 -12.61 49.86 4.02
C VAL A 198 -14.00 50.41 3.67
N SER A 199 -14.24 51.68 3.99
CA SER A 199 -15.44 52.42 3.59
C SER A 199 -15.15 53.37 2.41
N GLY A 200 -14.94 52.80 1.22
CA GLY A 200 -14.99 53.53 -0.06
C GLY A 200 -16.34 53.34 -0.75
N PRO A 201 -16.86 54.32 -1.52
CA PRO A 201 -18.27 54.39 -1.86
C PRO A 201 -18.62 53.49 -3.06
N GLY A 202 -19.71 52.73 -2.89
CA GLY A 202 -20.64 52.38 -3.96
C GLY A 202 -20.16 51.34 -4.97
N THR A 203 -20.59 50.09 -4.79
CA THR A 203 -20.95 49.25 -5.94
C THR A 203 -21.97 48.20 -5.53
N SER A 204 -23.19 48.38 -6.01
CA SER A 204 -24.26 47.40 -5.94
C SER A 204 -23.85 46.12 -6.66
N ILE A 205 -23.83 44.99 -5.94
CA ILE A 205 -23.71 43.67 -6.55
C ILE A 205 -25.08 43.00 -6.54
N VAL A 206 -25.55 42.77 -7.76
CA VAL A 206 -26.76 42.06 -8.14
C VAL A 206 -26.62 40.58 -7.73
N SER A 207 -27.55 40.10 -6.91
CA SER A 207 -27.71 38.67 -6.60
C SER A 207 -28.54 38.01 -7.70
N PHE A 208 -27.91 37.13 -8.47
CA PHE A 208 -28.58 36.21 -9.39
C PHE A 208 -29.18 35.04 -8.60
N ARG A 209 -30.51 34.88 -8.66
CA ARG A 209 -31.21 33.62 -8.37
C ARG A 209 -31.76 33.04 -9.69
N PRO A 210 -31.55 31.75 -10.00
CA PRO A 210 -32.23 31.09 -11.11
C PRO A 210 -33.69 30.81 -10.75
N GLY A 211 -34.59 31.13 -11.68
CA GLY A 211 -36.02 31.01 -11.52
C GLY A 211 -36.55 29.59 -11.68
N ILE A 212 -37.54 29.26 -10.85
CA ILE A 212 -38.51 28.18 -11.10
C ILE A 212 -39.89 28.84 -11.00
N SER A 213 -40.59 28.88 -12.13
CA SER A 213 -41.93 29.45 -12.29
C SER A 213 -43.01 28.39 -12.05
N GLY A 214 -43.93 28.66 -11.13
CA GLY A 214 -45.20 27.94 -10.94
C GLY A 214 -46.22 28.86 -10.25
N PRO A 215 -47.53 28.77 -10.57
CA PRO A 215 -48.48 29.87 -10.38
C PRO A 215 -48.99 29.98 -8.94
N ALA A 216 -48.94 31.21 -8.42
CA ALA A 216 -49.43 31.61 -7.11
C ALA A 216 -50.97 31.60 -7.06
N HIS A 217 -51.52 30.86 -6.11
CA HIS A 217 -52.88 31.04 -5.61
C HIS A 217 -52.77 31.86 -4.31
N VAL A 218 -53.21 33.12 -4.34
CA VAL A 218 -53.20 34.02 -3.18
C VAL A 218 -54.50 33.81 -2.40
N PRO A 219 -54.48 33.36 -1.12
CA PRO A 219 -55.65 33.44 -0.27
C PRO A 219 -55.76 34.84 0.37
N PRO A 220 -56.97 35.28 0.72
CA PRO A 220 -57.24 36.65 1.12
C PRO A 220 -56.66 36.94 2.52
N GLN A 221 -55.88 38.03 2.59
CA GLN A 221 -55.41 38.62 3.84
C GLN A 221 -56.60 38.96 4.73
N ARG A 222 -56.70 38.29 5.88
CA ARG A 222 -57.54 38.73 7.00
C ARG A 222 -56.74 39.77 7.80
N SER A 223 -57.26 41.00 7.82
CA SER A 223 -56.81 42.05 8.72
C SER A 223 -57.22 41.70 10.16
N SER A 224 -56.28 41.19 10.95
CA SER A 224 -56.38 41.15 12.40
C SER A 224 -55.54 42.30 12.96
N ARG A 225 -56.21 43.31 13.53
CA ARG A 225 -55.59 44.22 14.50
C ARG A 225 -55.52 43.46 15.82
N TYR A 226 -54.32 43.00 16.17
CA TYR A 226 -54.01 42.43 17.48
C TYR A 226 -52.62 42.90 17.93
N ASP A 227 -52.39 42.92 19.24
CA ASP A 227 -51.61 43.89 20.04
C ASP A 227 -50.06 43.75 19.99
N GLY A 228 -49.47 43.58 18.81
CA GLY A 228 -48.00 43.66 18.64
C GLY A 228 -47.19 42.53 19.29
N VAL A 229 -47.86 41.48 19.78
CA VAL A 229 -47.27 40.16 20.01
C VAL A 229 -47.65 39.35 18.78
N ASP A 230 -46.67 38.96 17.95
CA ASP A 230 -46.95 38.13 16.79
C ASP A 230 -47.67 36.85 17.28
N ASP A 231 -48.85 36.55 16.72
CA ASP A 231 -49.72 35.41 17.10
C ASP A 231 -49.00 34.03 16.98
N ASP A 232 -47.75 34.02 16.49
CA ASP A 232 -46.87 32.87 16.38
C ASP A 232 -46.05 32.57 17.67
N GLU A 233 -46.12 33.41 18.71
CA GLU A 233 -45.28 33.31 19.92
C GLU A 233 -45.94 32.58 21.12
N LEU A 234 -46.77 31.56 20.88
CA LEU A 234 -47.03 30.54 21.91
C LEU A 234 -45.76 29.69 22.10
N ASN A 235 -44.79 30.22 22.85
CA ASN A 235 -43.49 29.61 23.05
C ASN A 235 -43.32 29.24 24.53
N TRP A 236 -43.09 27.95 24.79
CA TRP A 236 -42.78 27.44 26.14
C TRP A 236 -41.48 28.03 26.71
N ARG A 237 -40.66 28.71 25.89
CA ARG A 237 -39.44 29.43 26.29
C ARG A 237 -39.71 30.81 26.91
N LEU A 238 -40.93 31.33 26.83
CA LEU A 238 -41.27 32.63 27.42
C LEU A 238 -41.54 32.46 28.93
N ASP A 239 -41.20 33.48 29.72
CA ASP A 239 -41.48 33.50 31.17
C ASP A 239 -42.97 33.25 31.46
N SER A 240 -43.31 32.67 32.61
CA SER A 240 -44.69 32.26 32.97
C SER A 240 -45.76 33.34 32.78
N TYR A 241 -45.41 34.60 33.07
CA TYR A 241 -46.32 35.75 32.90
C TYR A 241 -46.53 36.14 31.43
N VAL A 242 -45.55 35.88 30.58
CA VAL A 242 -45.56 36.22 29.15
C VAL A 242 -46.13 35.06 28.33
N SER A 243 -45.88 33.82 28.75
CA SER A 243 -46.36 32.62 28.07
C SER A 243 -47.82 32.32 28.32
N LEU A 244 -48.49 32.92 29.31
CA LEU A 244 -49.84 32.52 29.77
C LEU A 244 -49.92 31.02 30.14
N SER A 245 -48.79 30.46 30.60
CA SER A 245 -48.70 29.04 30.95
C SER A 245 -49.63 28.68 32.10
N ASP A 246 -50.35 27.57 31.97
CA ASP A 246 -51.23 27.01 32.99
C ASP A 246 -50.65 25.75 33.67
N TYR A 247 -49.44 25.36 33.30
CA TYR A 247 -48.70 24.22 33.84
C TYR A 247 -47.21 24.50 33.92
N THR A 248 -46.56 24.06 35.00
CA THR A 248 -45.11 24.19 35.17
C THR A 248 -44.50 22.80 35.24
N ILE A 249 -43.49 22.53 34.41
CA ILE A 249 -42.68 21.32 34.50
C ILE A 249 -41.31 21.72 35.04
N VAL A 250 -40.89 21.11 36.14
CA VAL A 250 -39.56 21.30 36.71
C VAL A 250 -38.78 20.02 36.52
N VAL A 251 -37.70 20.10 35.76
CA VAL A 251 -36.78 18.99 35.49
C VAL A 251 -35.54 19.15 36.35
N THR A 252 -35.42 18.32 37.38
CA THR A 252 -34.20 18.24 38.20
C THR A 252 -33.17 17.34 37.51
N ARG A 253 -31.97 17.86 37.28
CA ARG A 253 -30.88 17.13 36.60
C ARG A 253 -30.14 16.20 37.56
N ALA A 254 -29.91 14.97 37.09
CA ALA A 254 -29.14 13.95 37.78
C ALA A 254 -27.93 13.51 36.93
N LEU A 255 -26.83 13.17 37.61
CA LEU A 255 -25.68 12.52 37.00
C LEU A 255 -25.95 11.03 36.83
N PRO A 256 -25.32 10.37 35.84
CA PRO A 256 -25.33 8.92 35.79
C PRO A 256 -24.63 8.38 37.04
N GLY A 257 -25.40 7.78 37.94
CA GLY A 257 -24.85 7.01 39.06
C GLY A 257 -24.23 5.70 38.59
N PRO A 258 -23.59 4.93 39.50
CA PRO A 258 -23.04 3.61 39.18
C PRO A 258 -24.11 2.60 38.73
N TYR A 259 -25.38 2.87 39.05
CA TYR A 259 -26.51 2.08 38.63
C TYR A 259 -27.40 2.90 37.71
N ALA A 260 -27.87 2.27 36.63
CA ALA A 260 -28.87 2.85 35.76
C ALA A 260 -30.10 3.21 36.61
N PRO A 261 -30.52 4.49 36.62
CA PRO A 261 -31.62 4.95 37.46
C PRO A 261 -32.89 4.16 37.17
N ASP A 262 -33.41 3.43 38.17
CA ASP A 262 -34.74 2.84 38.07
C ASP A 262 -35.77 3.94 38.26
N PHE A 263 -36.11 4.60 37.16
CA PHE A 263 -37.09 5.67 37.16
C PHE A 263 -38.52 5.22 37.52
N THR A 264 -38.75 3.92 37.72
CA THR A 264 -40.03 3.40 38.21
C THR A 264 -40.13 3.42 39.73
N THR A 265 -38.99 3.39 40.44
CA THR A 265 -38.94 3.55 41.89
C THR A 265 -38.87 5.04 42.22
N GLY A 266 -39.97 5.56 42.76
CA GLY A 266 -40.12 6.98 43.10
C GLY A 266 -39.29 7.45 44.29
N ASP A 267 -38.16 6.81 44.62
CA ASP A 267 -37.29 7.20 45.72
C ASP A 267 -36.19 8.16 45.21
N PRO A 268 -36.27 9.47 45.52
CA PRO A 268 -35.29 10.45 45.05
C PRO A 268 -33.91 10.28 45.66
N SER A 269 -33.78 9.50 46.76
CA SER A 269 -32.54 9.37 47.50
C SER A 269 -31.47 8.53 46.78
N MET A 270 -31.85 7.81 45.73
CA MET A 270 -30.96 6.95 44.95
C MET A 270 -30.15 7.73 43.88
N PHE A 271 -30.49 8.99 43.60
CA PHE A 271 -29.87 9.75 42.53
C PHE A 271 -28.76 10.67 43.06
N GLU A 272 -27.61 10.64 42.38
CA GLU A 272 -26.60 11.68 42.54
C GLU A 272 -27.00 12.87 41.66
N PHE A 273 -27.27 14.01 42.30
CA PHE A 273 -27.78 15.18 41.60
C PHE A 273 -26.66 16.06 41.06
N VAL A 274 -26.88 16.67 39.90
CA VAL A 274 -25.99 17.72 39.38
C VAL A 274 -26.17 18.95 40.26
N VAL A 275 -25.13 19.37 40.97
CA VAL A 275 -25.15 20.59 41.77
C VAL A 275 -24.35 21.67 41.05
N GLU A 276 -24.91 22.87 40.87
CA GLU A 276 -24.15 23.98 40.26
C GLU A 276 -22.98 24.38 41.17
N GLN A 277 -21.82 24.69 40.56
CA GLN A 277 -20.63 25.11 41.31
C GLN A 277 -20.95 26.27 42.27
N GLY A 278 -20.90 25.99 43.58
CA GLY A 278 -21.18 26.98 44.63
C GLY A 278 -22.61 27.01 45.14
N SER A 279 -23.52 26.18 44.61
CA SER A 279 -24.84 25.94 45.18
C SER A 279 -24.87 24.62 45.98
N SER A 280 -25.83 24.46 46.88
CA SER A 280 -26.13 23.16 47.52
C SER A 280 -27.41 22.52 46.97
N THR A 281 -28.04 23.19 46.00
CA THR A 281 -29.33 22.79 45.43
C THR A 281 -29.09 22.12 44.09
N PRO A 282 -29.81 21.02 43.80
CA PRO A 282 -29.70 20.37 42.51
C PRO A 282 -30.12 21.33 41.39
N LYS A 283 -29.42 21.28 40.26
CA LYS A 283 -29.73 22.08 39.07
C LYS A 283 -31.11 21.66 38.56
N ALA A 284 -32.00 22.62 38.41
CA ALA A 284 -33.36 22.40 37.96
C ALA A 284 -33.70 23.34 36.81
N ASP A 285 -34.19 22.77 35.71
CA ASP A 285 -34.71 23.53 34.57
C ASP A 285 -36.22 23.65 34.73
N VAL A 286 -36.74 24.87 34.55
CA VAL A 286 -38.17 25.17 34.71
C VAL A 286 -38.76 25.51 33.34
N TYR A 287 -39.82 24.79 32.98
CA TYR A 287 -40.53 24.96 31.71
C TYR A 287 -41.97 25.35 31.98
N TYR A 288 -42.40 26.44 31.36
CA TYR A 288 -43.76 26.96 31.46
C TYR A 288 -44.54 26.54 30.22
N VAL A 289 -45.53 25.65 30.40
CA VAL A 289 -46.21 24.99 29.29
C VAL A 289 -47.74 25.11 29.37
N HIS A 290 -48.40 24.87 28.24
CA HIS A 290 -49.84 24.89 28.08
C HIS A 290 -50.41 23.49 28.14
N LYS A 291 -51.28 23.22 29.12
CA LYS A 291 -51.96 21.92 29.30
C LYS A 291 -52.58 21.41 28.01
N ALA A 292 -53.25 22.29 27.26
CA ALA A 292 -53.90 21.93 26.01
C ALA A 292 -52.91 21.40 24.96
N MET A 293 -51.74 22.04 24.83
CA MET A 293 -50.70 21.64 23.88
C MET A 293 -50.06 20.31 24.27
N ILE A 294 -49.90 20.06 25.57
CA ILE A 294 -49.20 18.85 26.04
C ILE A 294 -50.12 17.64 26.22
N ALA A 295 -51.40 17.85 26.56
CA ALA A 295 -52.35 16.79 26.88
C ALA A 295 -53.24 16.38 25.69
N VAL A 296 -53.32 17.20 24.64
CA VAL A 296 -54.24 17.00 23.51
C VAL A 296 -53.47 17.00 22.17
N GLY A 297 -54.03 16.36 21.14
CA GLY A 297 -53.45 16.30 19.80
C GLY A 297 -52.76 14.96 19.49
N SER A 298 -52.11 14.91 18.32
CA SER A 298 -51.37 13.73 17.81
C SER A 298 -50.00 13.56 18.45
N ARG A 299 -49.39 14.66 18.94
CA ARG A 299 -48.08 14.67 19.62
C ARG A 299 -48.19 14.78 21.15
N ARG A 300 -49.37 14.48 21.71
CA ARG A 300 -49.61 14.60 23.16
C ARG A 300 -48.75 13.65 23.99
N ALA A 301 -48.42 14.08 25.20
CA ALA A 301 -47.82 13.25 26.24
C ALA A 301 -48.91 12.62 27.11
N GLU A 302 -49.18 11.32 26.93
CA GLU A 302 -50.29 10.66 27.66
C GLU A 302 -50.09 10.64 29.16
N LEU A 303 -48.83 10.52 29.63
CA LEU A 303 -48.52 10.53 31.07
C LEU A 303 -48.80 11.91 31.68
N LEU A 304 -48.26 12.97 31.08
CA LEU A 304 -48.49 14.35 31.54
C LEU A 304 -49.98 14.70 31.47
N GLY A 305 -50.66 14.34 30.39
CA GLY A 305 -52.10 14.56 30.26
C GLY A 305 -52.92 13.83 31.34
N ARG A 306 -52.48 12.65 31.78
CA ARG A 306 -53.10 11.94 32.92
C ARG A 306 -52.85 12.68 34.23
N MET A 307 -51.61 13.07 34.50
CA MET A 307 -51.23 13.78 35.72
C MET A 307 -51.96 15.13 35.85
N ILE A 308 -52.13 15.85 34.73
CA ILE A 308 -52.94 17.08 34.69
C ILE A 308 -54.38 16.80 35.12
N ARG A 309 -55.04 15.79 34.54
CA ARG A 309 -56.43 15.45 34.89
C ARG A 309 -56.58 14.99 36.34
N GLU A 310 -55.60 14.24 36.86
CA GLU A 310 -55.57 13.81 38.26
C GLU A 310 -55.42 15.00 39.22
N ALA A 311 -54.50 15.92 38.91
CA ALA A 311 -54.31 17.15 39.68
C ALA A 311 -55.54 18.06 39.66
N GLU A 312 -56.25 18.14 38.53
CA GLU A 312 -57.50 18.89 38.41
C GLU A 312 -58.65 18.23 39.18
N SER A 313 -58.75 16.90 39.11
CA SER A 313 -59.76 16.14 39.86
C SER A 313 -59.57 16.25 41.38
N ALA A 314 -58.31 16.29 41.83
CA ALA A 314 -57.98 16.44 43.24
C ALA A 314 -58.34 17.81 43.83
N ARG A 315 -58.45 18.86 42.99
CA ARG A 315 -58.75 20.23 43.45
C ARG A 315 -60.20 20.42 43.90
N GLY A 316 -61.14 19.56 43.49
CA GLY A 316 -62.53 19.56 43.94
C GLY A 316 -63.32 20.85 43.63
N PHE A 317 -64.64 20.76 43.57
CA PHE A 317 -65.53 21.87 43.18
C PHE A 317 -65.68 23.02 44.20
N GLY A 318 -64.82 23.11 45.24
CA GLY A 318 -65.06 24.03 46.36
C GLY A 318 -63.83 24.64 47.05
N ALA A 319 -62.61 24.35 46.60
CA ALA A 319 -61.40 24.94 47.18
C ALA A 319 -60.87 26.08 46.31
N HIS A 320 -61.23 27.33 46.63
CA HIS A 320 -60.61 28.56 46.07
C HIS A 320 -59.15 28.76 46.57
N SER A 321 -58.43 27.68 46.84
CA SER A 321 -57.12 27.73 47.49
C SER A 321 -56.02 27.91 46.45
N SER A 322 -55.46 29.12 46.44
CA SER A 322 -54.21 29.58 45.82
C SER A 322 -53.90 29.13 44.39
N GLU A 323 -53.87 30.11 43.50
CA GLU A 323 -53.45 30.15 42.08
C GLU A 323 -52.09 29.53 41.72
N ASN A 324 -51.44 28.77 42.59
CA ASN A 324 -50.17 28.13 42.25
C ASN A 324 -50.44 27.10 41.13
N ALA A 325 -49.85 27.38 39.96
CA ALA A 325 -49.90 26.53 38.78
C ALA A 325 -49.61 25.08 39.19
N THR A 326 -50.32 24.12 38.59
CA THR A 326 -50.04 22.70 38.80
C THR A 326 -48.62 22.42 38.35
N GLU A 327 -47.73 22.19 39.32
CA GLU A 327 -46.31 21.93 39.13
C GLU A 327 -46.06 20.42 39.01
N HIS A 328 -45.33 20.02 37.97
CA HIS A 328 -44.84 18.66 37.77
C HIS A 328 -43.34 18.62 37.98
N ASN A 329 -42.93 18.03 39.10
CA ASN A 329 -41.53 17.78 39.41
C ASN A 329 -41.12 16.40 38.87
N THR A 330 -40.06 16.37 38.08
CA THR A 330 -39.47 15.14 37.53
C THR A 330 -37.95 15.19 37.60
N ILE A 331 -37.34 14.03 37.84
CA ILE A 331 -35.88 13.88 37.81
C ILE A 331 -35.50 13.24 36.48
N MET A 332 -34.47 13.78 35.83
CA MET A 332 -33.94 13.27 34.56
C MET A 332 -32.42 13.24 34.61
N LEU A 333 -31.83 12.27 33.89
CA LEU A 333 -30.41 12.32 33.58
C LEU A 333 -30.09 13.54 32.71
N GLU A 334 -28.86 14.03 32.81
CA GLU A 334 -28.44 15.27 32.13
C GLU A 334 -28.73 15.25 30.62
N SER A 335 -28.40 14.18 29.89
CA SER A 335 -28.64 14.12 28.44
C SER A 335 -30.14 14.09 28.08
N ALA A 336 -30.99 13.50 28.92
CA ALA A 336 -32.45 13.59 28.75
C ALA A 336 -32.99 14.98 29.09
N ALA A 337 -32.46 15.65 30.11
CA ALA A 337 -32.82 17.03 30.41
C ALA A 337 -32.44 17.97 29.25
N ASP A 338 -31.26 17.78 28.64
CA ASP A 338 -30.82 18.56 27.48
C ASP A 338 -31.65 18.31 26.23
N ALA A 339 -32.16 17.09 26.04
CA ALA A 339 -33.07 16.74 24.95
C ALA A 339 -34.52 17.20 25.18
N PHE A 340 -34.92 17.50 26.42
CA PHE A 340 -36.30 17.85 26.76
C PHE A 340 -36.85 19.10 26.04
N PRO A 341 -36.08 20.19 25.86
CA PRO A 341 -36.43 21.28 24.96
C PRO A 341 -36.90 20.85 23.56
N ALA A 342 -36.23 19.89 22.93
CA ALA A 342 -36.60 19.40 21.61
C ALA A 342 -37.94 18.65 21.63
N VAL A 343 -38.25 17.96 22.73
CA VAL A 343 -39.57 17.34 22.96
C VAL A 343 -40.66 18.39 23.06
N LEU A 344 -40.43 19.49 23.80
CA LEU A 344 -41.40 20.57 23.89
C LEU A 344 -41.61 21.26 22.53
N ASP A 345 -40.54 21.54 21.79
CA ASP A 345 -40.62 22.06 20.42
C ASP A 345 -41.42 21.14 19.51
N PHE A 346 -41.20 19.83 19.58
CA PHE A 346 -41.95 18.84 18.82
C PHE A 346 -43.45 18.89 19.12
N MET A 347 -43.82 19.07 20.39
CA MET A 347 -45.22 19.12 20.82
C MET A 347 -45.91 20.42 20.41
N TYR A 348 -45.19 21.55 20.42
CA TYR A 348 -45.73 22.87 20.10
C TYR A 348 -45.79 23.15 18.60
N TYR A 349 -44.82 22.66 17.84
CA TYR A 349 -44.67 22.99 16.43
C TYR A 349 -44.81 21.73 15.56
N PRO A 350 -46.05 21.32 15.20
CA PRO A 350 -46.29 20.13 14.38
C PRO A 350 -45.60 20.19 13.02
N ASP A 351 -45.44 21.39 12.46
CA ASP A 351 -44.83 21.59 11.14
C ASP A 351 -43.30 21.74 11.19
N ARG A 352 -42.71 21.80 12.40
CA ARG A 352 -41.25 21.87 12.57
C ARG A 352 -40.67 20.47 12.67
N GLU A 353 -39.60 20.24 11.92
CA GLU A 353 -38.82 19.01 12.02
C GLU A 353 -38.17 18.91 13.41
N LEU A 354 -38.12 17.69 13.94
CA LEU A 354 -37.48 17.41 15.22
C LEU A 354 -35.96 17.50 15.07
N ASP A 355 -35.32 18.32 15.89
CA ASP A 355 -33.86 18.48 15.92
C ASP A 355 -33.21 17.24 16.57
N MET A 356 -32.91 16.24 15.74
CA MET A 356 -32.29 14.99 16.16
C MET A 356 -30.83 14.92 15.72
N SER A 357 -29.98 14.48 16.64
CA SER A 357 -28.57 14.18 16.43
C SER A 357 -28.23 12.82 17.05
N VAL A 358 -27.03 12.30 16.80
CA VAL A 358 -26.57 11.02 17.38
C VAL A 358 -26.55 11.09 18.91
N GLU A 359 -26.21 12.25 19.47
CA GLU A 359 -26.06 12.47 20.91
C GLU A 359 -27.41 12.58 21.64
N ASN A 360 -28.48 13.00 20.97
CA ASN A 360 -29.78 13.20 21.60
C ASN A 360 -30.84 12.14 21.21
N ALA A 361 -30.59 11.32 20.19
CA ALA A 361 -31.57 10.37 19.68
C ALA A 361 -32.03 9.35 20.73
N VAL A 362 -31.10 8.73 21.47
CA VAL A 362 -31.45 7.73 22.50
C VAL A 362 -32.16 8.38 23.70
N PRO A 363 -31.70 9.54 24.23
CA PRO A 363 -32.49 10.33 25.18
C PRO A 363 -33.91 10.64 24.69
N LEU A 364 -34.11 10.98 23.41
CA LEU A 364 -35.43 11.24 22.83
C LEU A 364 -36.30 9.99 22.77
N VAL A 365 -35.74 8.81 22.44
CA VAL A 365 -36.45 7.52 22.55
C VAL A 365 -36.91 7.30 24.00
N TYR A 366 -36.02 7.50 24.97
CA TYR A 366 -36.33 7.37 26.39
C TYR A 366 -37.48 8.31 26.81
N LEU A 367 -37.41 9.59 26.43
CA LEU A 367 -38.45 10.58 26.74
C LEU A 367 -39.79 10.23 26.07
N GLY A 368 -39.77 9.79 24.81
CA GLY A 368 -40.94 9.30 24.09
C GLY A 368 -41.60 8.13 24.80
N LYS A 369 -40.81 7.16 25.27
CA LYS A 369 -41.28 6.00 26.04
C LYS A 369 -41.81 6.40 27.43
N ARG A 370 -41.06 7.23 28.18
CA ARG A 370 -41.40 7.70 29.54
C ARG A 370 -42.72 8.47 29.55
N TYR A 371 -42.86 9.45 28.65
CA TYR A 371 -44.05 10.30 28.58
C TYR A 371 -45.16 9.75 27.69
N LYS A 372 -44.92 8.60 27.04
CA LYS A 372 -45.85 7.93 26.11
C LYS A 372 -46.24 8.83 24.94
N ILE A 373 -45.25 9.51 24.35
CA ILE A 373 -45.41 10.32 23.14
C ILE A 373 -45.12 9.42 21.94
N ARG A 374 -46.14 8.71 21.45
CA ARG A 374 -45.98 7.68 20.41
C ARG A 374 -45.28 8.18 19.15
N ALA A 375 -45.67 9.35 18.64
CA ALA A 375 -45.08 9.91 17.41
C ALA A 375 -43.60 10.27 17.58
N LEU A 376 -43.18 10.72 18.77
CA LEU A 376 -41.76 10.99 19.07
C LEU A 376 -40.98 9.67 19.15
N LEU A 377 -41.55 8.67 19.82
CA LEU A 377 -40.92 7.36 19.96
C LEU A 377 -40.65 6.71 18.61
N GLU A 378 -41.66 6.66 17.72
CA GLU A 378 -41.53 6.11 16.36
C GLU A 378 -40.43 6.85 15.57
N LEU A 379 -40.46 8.19 15.55
CA LEU A 379 -39.46 8.99 14.82
C LEU A 379 -38.03 8.81 15.35
N ALA A 380 -37.86 8.79 16.67
CA ALA A 380 -36.54 8.65 17.30
C ALA A 380 -35.98 7.22 17.14
N GLU A 381 -36.82 6.18 17.25
CA GLU A 381 -36.41 4.80 17.01
C GLU A 381 -36.00 4.58 15.54
N ASP A 382 -36.76 5.12 14.59
CA ASP A 382 -36.44 5.07 13.16
C ASP A 382 -35.10 5.76 12.87
N PHE A 383 -34.83 6.90 13.52
CA PHE A 383 -33.55 7.61 13.38
C PHE A 383 -32.39 6.79 13.94
N VAL A 384 -32.52 6.23 15.14
CA VAL A 384 -31.48 5.37 15.73
C VAL A 384 -31.20 4.18 14.83
N GLU A 385 -32.24 3.51 14.31
CA GLU A 385 -32.08 2.37 13.41
C GLU A 385 -31.39 2.73 12.09
N SER A 386 -31.73 3.88 11.52
CA SER A 386 -31.14 4.35 10.26
C SER A 386 -29.70 4.84 10.39
N ASN A 387 -29.27 5.21 11.60
CA ASN A 387 -27.94 5.76 11.86
C ASN A 387 -27.07 4.81 12.69
N LEU A 388 -27.50 3.58 12.95
CA LEU A 388 -26.74 2.59 13.74
C LEU A 388 -25.62 1.98 12.90
N GLU A 389 -24.51 2.71 12.83
CA GLU A 389 -23.30 2.36 12.07
C GLU A 389 -22.12 2.08 13.02
N SER A 390 -21.00 1.58 12.50
CA SER A 390 -19.82 1.26 13.32
C SER A 390 -19.24 2.46 14.08
N THR A 391 -19.31 3.65 13.50
CA THR A 391 -18.79 4.90 14.07
C THR A 391 -19.71 5.49 15.15
N THR A 392 -21.02 5.24 15.06
CA THR A 392 -22.04 5.81 15.94
C THR A 392 -22.54 4.82 16.99
N ALA A 393 -22.38 3.51 16.76
CA ALA A 393 -22.90 2.45 17.62
C ALA A 393 -22.45 2.59 19.08
N MET A 394 -21.22 3.04 19.34
CA MET A 394 -20.72 3.23 20.70
C MET A 394 -21.48 4.32 21.48
N TYR A 395 -21.91 5.40 20.81
CA TYR A 395 -22.73 6.44 21.45
C TYR A 395 -24.10 5.88 21.84
N PHE A 396 -24.74 5.17 20.91
CA PHE A 396 -26.04 4.55 21.15
C PHE A 396 -25.96 3.44 22.20
N LEU A 397 -24.88 2.67 22.24
CA LEU A 397 -24.63 1.60 23.21
C LEU A 397 -24.63 2.16 24.65
N LEU A 398 -23.85 3.20 24.91
CA LEU A 398 -23.71 3.80 26.24
C LEU A 398 -25.02 4.38 26.74
N ASP A 399 -25.68 5.19 25.91
CA ASP A 399 -26.95 5.81 26.30
C ASP A 399 -28.06 4.77 26.46
N SER A 400 -28.14 3.78 25.56
CA SER A 400 -29.20 2.76 25.65
C SER A 400 -29.04 1.86 26.86
N TYR A 401 -27.80 1.62 27.31
CA TYR A 401 -27.54 0.98 28.59
C TYR A 401 -27.99 1.84 29.76
N LEU A 402 -27.63 3.12 29.76
CA LEU A 402 -27.98 4.06 30.82
C LEU A 402 -29.50 4.22 30.99
N TYR A 403 -30.24 4.25 29.88
CA TYR A 403 -31.71 4.36 29.86
C TYR A 403 -32.44 3.01 29.87
N GLN A 404 -31.73 1.88 29.99
CA GLN A 404 -32.28 0.51 29.98
C GLN A 404 -33.17 0.22 28.75
N LEU A 405 -32.77 0.70 27.57
CA LEU A 405 -33.46 0.51 26.30
C LEU A 405 -32.93 -0.75 25.59
N GLU A 406 -33.30 -1.90 26.13
CA GLU A 406 -32.74 -3.22 25.76
C GLU A 406 -32.81 -3.54 24.24
N SER A 407 -33.84 -3.07 23.53
CA SER A 407 -33.98 -3.27 22.08
C SER A 407 -32.91 -2.53 21.27
N ILE A 408 -32.59 -1.29 21.65
CA ILE A 408 -31.53 -0.50 21.03
C ILE A 408 -30.18 -1.03 21.48
N LEU A 409 -30.04 -1.33 22.77
CA LEU A 409 -28.82 -1.85 23.36
C LEU A 409 -28.34 -3.13 22.69
N THR A 410 -29.25 -4.09 22.48
CA THR A 410 -28.90 -5.36 21.80
C THR A 410 -28.41 -5.11 20.37
N ARG A 411 -29.09 -4.25 19.60
CA ARG A 411 -28.66 -3.92 18.24
C ARG A 411 -27.31 -3.20 18.22
N ALA A 412 -27.08 -2.27 19.15
CA ALA A 412 -25.81 -1.57 19.27
C ALA A 412 -24.68 -2.52 19.66
N ILE A 413 -24.92 -3.47 20.56
CA ILE A 413 -23.97 -4.54 20.89
C ILE A 413 -23.59 -5.34 19.64
N ASP A 414 -24.58 -5.77 18.86
CA ASP A 414 -24.34 -6.59 17.66
C ASP A 414 -23.52 -5.82 16.61
N VAL A 415 -23.83 -4.54 16.38
CA VAL A 415 -23.05 -3.69 15.45
C VAL A 415 -21.64 -3.43 15.96
N THR A 416 -21.47 -3.10 17.24
CA THR A 416 -20.15 -2.89 17.85
C THR A 416 -19.32 -4.19 17.81
N ALA A 417 -19.90 -5.35 18.11
CA ALA A 417 -19.21 -6.63 18.05
C ALA A 417 -18.81 -6.99 16.61
N ALA A 418 -19.66 -6.70 15.62
CA ALA A 418 -19.39 -6.97 14.21
C ALA A 418 -18.29 -6.09 13.59
N HIS A 419 -17.94 -4.97 14.23
CA HIS A 419 -16.92 -4.03 13.73
C HIS A 419 -15.78 -3.82 14.73
N LEU A 420 -15.70 -4.63 15.80
CA LEU A 420 -14.73 -4.45 16.87
C LEU A 420 -13.28 -4.48 16.37
N GLY A 421 -12.98 -5.34 15.38
CA GLY A 421 -11.65 -5.44 14.77
C GLY A 421 -11.28 -4.28 13.83
N GLU A 422 -12.26 -3.47 13.40
CA GLU A 422 -12.04 -2.31 12.51
C GLU A 422 -11.89 -0.99 13.30
N THR A 423 -12.20 -1.02 14.60
CA THR A 423 -12.13 0.15 15.48
C THR A 423 -10.69 0.63 15.64
N VAL A 424 -10.46 1.91 15.36
CA VAL A 424 -9.14 2.56 15.51
C VAL A 424 -8.96 3.14 16.93
N ASP A 425 -10.04 3.57 17.56
CA ASP A 425 -10.04 4.16 18.90
C ASP A 425 -10.75 3.25 19.91
N PHE A 426 -9.98 2.63 20.79
CA PHE A 426 -10.50 1.75 21.85
C PHE A 426 -10.81 2.48 23.16
N ASP A 427 -10.49 3.77 23.31
CA ASP A 427 -10.75 4.51 24.55
C ASP A 427 -12.23 4.46 24.97
N PRO A 428 -13.22 4.60 24.05
CA PRO A 428 -14.62 4.42 24.41
C PRO A 428 -14.96 3.01 24.90
N ILE A 429 -14.29 1.98 24.36
CA ILE A 429 -14.49 0.57 24.75
C ILE A 429 -13.94 0.33 26.16
N TYR A 430 -12.78 0.90 26.49
CA TYR A 430 -12.17 0.78 27.81
C TYR A 430 -12.93 1.52 28.91
N ARG A 431 -13.84 2.43 28.57
CA ARG A 431 -14.73 3.11 29.53
C ARG A 431 -16.06 2.37 29.74
N LEU A 432 -16.33 1.29 29.02
CA LEU A 432 -17.56 0.51 29.20
C LEU A 432 -17.59 -0.16 30.58
N PRO A 433 -18.77 -0.34 31.19
CA PRO A 433 -18.96 -1.23 32.32
C PRO A 433 -18.64 -2.70 31.94
N PRO A 434 -18.10 -3.53 32.86
CA PRO A 434 -17.75 -4.93 32.56
C PRO A 434 -18.93 -5.75 32.02
N THR A 435 -20.14 -5.51 32.53
CA THR A 435 -21.34 -6.19 32.05
C THR A 435 -21.60 -5.95 30.55
N LEU A 436 -21.37 -4.73 30.05
CA LEU A 436 -21.51 -4.41 28.63
C LEU A 436 -20.37 -4.97 27.80
N PHE A 437 -19.13 -4.80 28.25
CA PHE A 437 -17.98 -5.34 27.55
C PHE A 437 -18.10 -6.85 27.34
N LYS A 438 -18.48 -7.58 28.40
CA LYS A 438 -18.78 -9.02 28.31
C LYS A 438 -19.87 -9.33 27.29
N ARG A 439 -20.95 -8.55 27.23
CA ARG A 439 -22.02 -8.77 26.23
C ARG A 439 -21.53 -8.57 24.79
N ILE A 440 -20.63 -7.61 24.55
CA ILE A 440 -20.01 -7.39 23.23
C ILE A 440 -19.14 -8.58 22.84
N ILE A 441 -18.22 -9.01 23.71
CA ILE A 441 -17.31 -10.12 23.42
C ILE A 441 -18.06 -11.46 23.30
N LEU A 442 -19.17 -11.63 24.03
CA LEU A 442 -20.00 -12.84 23.93
C LEU A 442 -21.04 -12.78 22.80
N SER A 443 -21.13 -11.68 22.05
CA SER A 443 -22.08 -11.59 20.94
C SER A 443 -21.76 -12.63 19.87
N LYS A 444 -22.83 -13.16 19.26
CA LYS A 444 -22.75 -14.10 18.13
C LYS A 444 -22.19 -13.42 16.87
N ASP A 445 -22.30 -12.10 16.80
CA ASP A 445 -21.90 -11.29 15.65
C ASP A 445 -20.48 -10.75 15.80
N LEU A 446 -19.73 -11.18 16.83
CA LEU A 446 -18.35 -10.79 17.05
C LEU A 446 -17.48 -11.11 15.82
N ARG A 447 -16.89 -10.07 15.23
CA ARG A 447 -15.88 -10.16 14.18
C ARG A 447 -14.63 -9.43 14.63
N CYS A 448 -13.72 -10.18 15.21
CA CYS A 448 -12.42 -9.70 15.64
C CYS A 448 -11.40 -10.82 15.41
N ASP A 449 -10.22 -10.45 14.94
CA ASP A 449 -9.11 -11.40 14.88
C ASP A 449 -8.76 -11.87 16.30
N SER A 450 -8.39 -13.15 16.46
CA SER A 450 -8.17 -13.73 17.79
C SER A 450 -7.00 -13.09 18.52
N GLU A 451 -5.91 -12.76 17.82
CA GLU A 451 -4.75 -12.12 18.41
C GLU A 451 -5.12 -10.71 18.86
N LEU A 452 -5.79 -9.93 18.00
CA LEU A 452 -6.29 -8.60 18.35
C LEU A 452 -7.28 -8.64 19.52
N LEU A 453 -8.17 -9.62 19.56
CA LEU A 453 -9.12 -9.80 20.66
C LEU A 453 -8.38 -10.03 21.99
N SER A 454 -7.29 -10.80 21.98
CA SER A 454 -6.49 -11.02 23.19
C SER A 454 -5.82 -9.74 23.71
N LEU A 455 -5.38 -8.85 22.81
CA LEU A 455 -4.88 -7.52 23.17
C LEU A 455 -5.99 -6.68 23.82
N ILE A 456 -7.16 -6.60 23.19
CA ILE A 456 -8.31 -5.82 23.69
C ILE A 456 -8.76 -6.33 25.07
N VAL A 457 -8.90 -7.65 25.22
CA VAL A 457 -9.32 -8.27 26.48
C VAL A 457 -8.28 -8.01 27.58
N TYR A 458 -6.98 -8.15 27.28
CA TYR A 458 -5.94 -7.84 28.27
C TYR A 458 -5.93 -6.35 28.65
N SER A 459 -5.97 -5.43 27.70
CA SER A 459 -5.98 -4.00 28.03
C SER A 459 -7.24 -3.63 28.83
N TYR A 460 -8.41 -4.14 28.46
CA TYR A 460 -9.64 -3.89 29.21
C TYR A 460 -9.56 -4.46 30.63
N CYS A 461 -9.29 -5.77 30.79
CA CYS A 461 -9.34 -6.44 32.09
C CYS A 461 -8.10 -6.20 32.95
N GLY A 462 -6.92 -6.24 32.36
CA GLY A 462 -5.64 -6.16 33.06
C GLY A 462 -5.16 -4.74 33.34
N GLU A 463 -5.45 -3.78 32.46
CA GLU A 463 -4.97 -2.40 32.60
C GLU A 463 -6.04 -1.43 33.10
N HIS A 464 -7.26 -1.52 32.57
CA HIS A 464 -8.33 -0.57 32.87
C HIS A 464 -9.27 -1.01 34.01
N HIS A 465 -9.58 -2.31 34.10
CA HIS A 465 -10.55 -2.86 35.07
C HIS A 465 -10.02 -4.07 35.89
N PRO A 466 -8.81 -3.99 36.49
CA PRO A 466 -8.23 -5.13 37.21
C PRO A 466 -8.98 -5.48 38.50
N ASP A 467 -9.62 -4.51 39.14
CA ASP A 467 -10.32 -4.70 40.42
C ASP A 467 -11.74 -5.29 40.26
N GLU A 468 -12.37 -5.07 39.10
CA GLU A 468 -13.72 -5.54 38.77
C GLU A 468 -13.71 -6.88 38.03
N THR A 469 -12.53 -7.34 37.60
CA THR A 469 -12.37 -8.61 36.88
C THR A 469 -12.09 -9.75 37.85
N ASP A 470 -12.94 -10.77 37.86
CA ASP A 470 -12.71 -12.04 38.55
C ASP A 470 -12.29 -13.17 37.59
N VAL A 471 -11.94 -14.34 38.14
CA VAL A 471 -11.49 -15.51 37.35
C VAL A 471 -12.58 -16.00 36.39
N GLU A 472 -13.86 -16.03 36.81
CA GLU A 472 -14.97 -16.52 35.98
C GLU A 472 -15.26 -15.58 34.80
N TYR A 473 -15.22 -14.27 35.06
CA TYR A 473 -15.38 -13.24 34.06
C TYR A 473 -14.30 -13.35 32.98
N LEU A 474 -13.02 -13.43 33.36
CA LEU A 474 -11.94 -13.57 32.38
C LEU A 474 -12.03 -14.89 31.61
N ARG A 475 -12.38 -16.00 32.28
CA ARG A 475 -12.61 -17.31 31.62
C ARG A 475 -13.69 -17.23 30.55
N ASP A 476 -14.78 -16.51 30.81
CA ASP A 476 -15.87 -16.36 29.85
C ASP A 476 -15.43 -15.61 28.59
N LEU A 477 -14.62 -14.55 28.74
CA LEU A 477 -14.12 -13.75 27.62
C LEU A 477 -13.06 -14.48 26.79
N THR A 478 -12.30 -15.36 27.42
CA THR A 478 -11.11 -16.00 26.83
C THR A 478 -11.36 -17.45 26.38
N LYS A 479 -12.63 -17.88 26.28
CA LYS A 479 -13.00 -19.21 25.79
C LYS A 479 -12.32 -19.51 24.46
N SER A 480 -11.87 -20.76 24.29
CA SER A 480 -11.13 -21.20 23.10
C SER A 480 -11.89 -21.01 21.77
N ARG A 481 -13.22 -21.07 21.82
CA ARG A 481 -14.09 -20.75 20.67
C ARG A 481 -14.00 -19.26 20.24
N LEU A 482 -13.80 -18.34 21.17
CA LEU A 482 -13.84 -16.90 20.91
C LEU A 482 -12.44 -16.37 20.57
N MET A 483 -11.45 -16.82 21.34
CA MET A 483 -10.08 -16.31 21.26
C MET A 483 -9.09 -17.47 21.10
N PRO A 484 -9.17 -18.33 20.06
CA PRO A 484 -8.36 -19.54 19.91
C PRO A 484 -6.84 -19.30 19.95
N GLU A 485 -6.38 -18.18 19.39
CA GLU A 485 -4.99 -17.73 19.34
C GLU A 485 -4.79 -16.51 20.25
N VAL A 486 -3.60 -16.37 20.84
CA VAL A 486 -3.25 -15.27 21.75
C VAL A 486 -2.09 -14.52 21.11
N ASP A 487 -2.17 -13.19 21.10
CA ASP A 487 -1.10 -12.34 20.59
C ASP A 487 0.18 -12.53 21.44
N PRO A 488 1.35 -12.74 20.81
CA PRO A 488 2.60 -12.98 21.52
C PRO A 488 3.00 -11.88 22.51
N LYS A 489 2.64 -10.62 22.24
CA LYS A 489 3.03 -9.48 23.08
C LYS A 489 2.28 -9.45 24.40
N VAL A 490 1.04 -9.97 24.42
CA VAL A 490 0.23 -10.06 25.65
C VAL A 490 0.19 -11.44 26.26
N SER A 491 0.71 -12.49 25.61
CA SER A 491 0.59 -13.85 26.13
C SER A 491 1.16 -14.01 27.54
N LEU A 492 2.34 -13.42 27.81
CA LEU A 492 2.97 -13.48 29.14
C LEU A 492 2.27 -12.56 30.16
N MET A 493 1.82 -11.38 29.73
CA MET A 493 1.07 -10.43 30.55
C MET A 493 -0.28 -11.02 30.99
N LEU A 494 -1.02 -11.59 30.04
CA LEU A 494 -2.30 -12.24 30.27
C LEU A 494 -2.16 -13.49 31.13
N LEU A 495 -1.09 -14.29 30.91
CA LEU A 495 -0.77 -15.43 31.78
C LEU A 495 -0.57 -14.98 33.23
N LYS A 496 0.26 -13.95 33.43
CA LYS A 496 0.52 -13.40 34.76
C LYS A 496 -0.75 -12.89 35.43
N PHE A 497 -1.50 -12.03 34.72
CA PHE A 497 -2.74 -11.44 35.25
C PHE A 497 -3.72 -12.53 35.68
N TYR A 498 -3.87 -13.57 34.87
CA TYR A 498 -4.76 -14.68 35.20
C TYR A 498 -4.29 -15.49 36.41
N CYS A 499 -2.98 -15.71 36.56
CA CYS A 499 -2.41 -16.35 37.75
C CYS A 499 -2.68 -15.51 39.00
N ASP A 500 -2.50 -14.19 38.91
CA ASP A 500 -2.72 -13.27 40.03
C ASP A 500 -4.20 -13.29 40.46
N LEU A 501 -5.15 -13.40 39.52
CA LEU A 501 -6.58 -13.58 39.81
C LEU A 501 -6.86 -14.91 40.53
N ILE A 502 -6.33 -16.03 40.04
CA ILE A 502 -6.51 -17.35 40.67
C ILE A 502 -5.98 -17.34 42.11
N MET A 503 -4.79 -16.78 42.32
CA MET A 503 -4.16 -16.71 43.64
C MET A 503 -4.88 -15.76 44.60
N LYS A 504 -5.56 -14.73 44.07
CA LYS A 504 -6.40 -13.81 44.85
C LYS A 504 -7.68 -14.51 45.34
N ASP A 505 -8.33 -15.28 44.48
CA ASP A 505 -9.57 -15.99 44.81
C ASP A 505 -9.31 -17.22 45.69
N GLU A 506 -8.23 -17.96 45.44
CA GLU A 506 -7.85 -19.19 46.15
C GLU A 506 -6.35 -19.19 46.54
N PRO A 507 -5.95 -18.59 47.68
CA PRO A 507 -4.55 -18.36 48.06
C PRO A 507 -3.72 -19.64 48.37
N GLY A 508 -4.28 -20.83 48.19
CA GLY A 508 -3.59 -22.11 48.31
C GLY A 508 -3.74 -23.01 47.09
N SER A 509 -4.29 -22.50 45.99
CA SER A 509 -4.52 -23.28 44.77
C SER A 509 -3.19 -23.72 44.17
N GLU A 510 -3.01 -25.01 43.92
CA GLU A 510 -1.85 -25.52 43.19
C GLU A 510 -2.05 -25.22 41.70
N ILE A 511 -1.38 -24.17 41.22
CA ILE A 511 -1.59 -23.62 39.86
C ILE A 511 -1.40 -24.63 38.73
N MET A 512 -0.65 -25.70 38.99
CA MET A 512 -0.42 -26.78 38.02
C MET A 512 -1.66 -27.67 37.84
N ASP A 513 -2.48 -27.87 38.88
CA ASP A 513 -3.72 -28.65 38.77
C ASP A 513 -4.76 -27.92 37.92
N VAL A 514 -4.76 -26.58 37.99
CA VAL A 514 -5.60 -25.72 37.13
C VAL A 514 -5.15 -25.81 35.67
N LEU A 515 -3.84 -25.89 35.43
CA LEU A 515 -3.25 -25.92 34.08
C LEU A 515 -3.78 -27.09 33.23
N ASP A 516 -3.96 -28.27 33.82
CA ASP A 516 -4.35 -29.49 33.10
C ASP A 516 -5.81 -29.46 32.56
N GLY A 517 -6.62 -28.49 33.00
CA GLY A 517 -7.97 -28.26 32.49
C GLY A 517 -8.20 -26.89 31.85
N ASP A 518 -7.27 -25.95 32.02
CA ASP A 518 -7.46 -24.56 31.60
C ASP A 518 -6.82 -24.24 30.24
N ASN A 519 -7.69 -24.10 29.24
CA ASN A 519 -7.27 -23.81 27.87
C ASN A 519 -6.55 -22.46 27.74
N LEU A 520 -6.80 -21.46 28.58
CA LEU A 520 -6.14 -20.14 28.43
C LEU A 520 -4.66 -20.23 28.82
N MET A 521 -4.36 -20.73 30.02
CA MET A 521 -2.97 -20.81 30.49
C MET A 521 -2.10 -21.63 29.54
N TYR A 522 -2.59 -22.78 29.10
CA TYR A 522 -1.87 -23.63 28.15
C TYR A 522 -1.55 -22.90 26.83
N ARG A 523 -2.50 -22.14 26.29
CA ARG A 523 -2.29 -21.36 25.07
C ARG A 523 -1.32 -20.21 25.27
N CYS A 524 -1.42 -19.47 26.38
CA CYS A 524 -0.45 -18.42 26.68
C CYS A 524 0.98 -18.99 26.83
N VAL A 525 1.15 -20.12 27.51
CA VAL A 525 2.45 -20.81 27.62
C VAL A 525 2.95 -21.27 26.25
N THR A 526 2.07 -21.85 25.43
CA THR A 526 2.42 -22.35 24.09
C THR A 526 2.87 -21.21 23.16
N VAL A 527 2.13 -20.10 23.13
CA VAL A 527 2.49 -18.91 22.35
C VAL A 527 3.78 -18.31 22.86
N THR A 528 3.92 -18.12 24.17
CA THR A 528 5.16 -17.58 24.77
C THR A 528 6.37 -18.48 24.46
N ALA A 529 6.20 -19.80 24.50
CA ALA A 529 7.26 -20.74 24.14
C ALA A 529 7.61 -20.69 22.66
N LYS A 530 6.63 -20.53 21.76
CA LYS A 530 6.88 -20.34 20.33
C LYS A 530 7.63 -19.03 20.04
N HIS A 531 7.37 -17.99 20.84
CA HIS A 531 8.01 -16.67 20.75
C HIS A 531 9.05 -16.44 21.86
N TRP A 532 9.73 -17.51 22.29
CA TRP A 532 10.62 -17.49 23.46
C TRP A 532 11.77 -16.47 23.32
N GLN A 533 12.25 -16.22 22.10
CA GLN A 533 13.39 -15.34 21.87
C GLN A 533 13.08 -13.88 22.25
N PRO A 534 12.12 -13.18 21.60
CA PRO A 534 11.80 -11.79 21.95
C PRO A 534 11.13 -11.66 23.33
N GLU A 535 10.31 -12.62 23.76
CA GLU A 535 9.51 -12.48 24.98
C GLU A 535 10.23 -12.93 26.26
N VAL A 536 11.19 -13.86 26.15
CA VAL A 536 11.90 -14.44 27.33
C VAL A 536 13.41 -14.27 27.25
N CYS A 537 14.05 -14.57 26.12
CA CYS A 537 15.52 -14.56 26.01
C CYS A 537 16.11 -13.15 25.96
N GLU A 538 15.67 -12.30 25.02
CA GLU A 538 16.19 -10.94 24.89
C GLU A 538 16.06 -10.14 26.18
N PRO A 539 14.91 -10.19 26.88
CA PRO A 539 14.75 -9.47 28.14
C PRO A 539 15.66 -10.00 29.26
N LEU A 540 15.93 -11.32 29.31
CA LEU A 540 16.91 -11.90 30.23
C LEU A 540 18.35 -11.43 29.96
N MET A 541 18.69 -11.18 28.69
CA MET A 541 20.02 -10.74 28.29
C MET A 541 20.30 -9.28 28.63
N VAL A 542 19.29 -8.41 28.60
CA VAL A 542 19.42 -6.96 28.89
C VAL A 542 19.82 -6.71 30.35
N ASP A 543 19.33 -7.52 31.29
CA ASP A 543 19.64 -7.36 32.73
C ASP A 543 21.12 -7.61 33.06
N SER A 544 21.82 -8.40 32.25
CA SER A 544 23.23 -8.75 32.52
C SER A 544 24.24 -7.63 32.22
N ARG A 545 23.81 -6.53 31.59
CA ARG A 545 24.72 -5.51 31.02
C ARG A 545 24.63 -4.12 31.65
N HIS A 546 23.76 -3.87 32.63
CA HIS A 546 23.59 -2.55 33.23
C HIS A 546 23.71 -2.60 34.77
N ASP A 547 24.92 -2.83 35.27
CA ASP A 547 25.31 -2.55 36.66
C ASP A 547 25.50 -1.04 36.91
N ASP A 548 24.75 -0.17 36.23
CA ASP A 548 24.77 1.27 36.51
C ASP A 548 23.61 1.61 37.46
N PRO A 549 23.88 1.71 38.79
CA PRO A 549 22.85 1.93 39.80
C PRO A 549 22.08 3.25 39.61
N ASN A 550 22.55 4.15 38.73
CA ASN A 550 21.89 5.42 38.46
C ASN A 550 20.88 5.40 37.28
N SER A 551 20.76 4.31 36.51
CA SER A 551 19.81 4.25 35.37
C SER A 551 18.40 3.75 35.74
N ILE A 552 18.15 3.44 37.01
CA ILE A 552 16.95 2.74 37.49
C ILE A 552 15.67 3.60 37.43
N SER A 553 15.77 4.94 37.38
CA SER A 553 14.62 5.80 37.70
C SER A 553 13.54 5.97 36.61
N LYS A 554 13.61 5.30 35.44
CA LYS A 554 12.58 5.48 34.39
C LYS A 554 12.16 4.24 33.61
N ARG A 555 12.59 3.02 33.95
CA ARG A 555 11.97 1.82 33.37
C ARG A 555 10.56 1.71 33.95
N ARG A 556 9.54 2.05 33.14
CA ARG A 556 8.13 1.82 33.48
C ARG A 556 7.97 0.35 33.85
N PHE A 557 7.18 0.07 34.87
CA PHE A 557 6.88 -1.24 35.47
C PHE A 557 6.27 -2.30 34.52
N GLN A 558 6.37 -2.11 33.21
CA GLN A 558 5.80 -2.95 32.16
C GLN A 558 6.88 -3.55 31.25
N ASP A 559 8.14 -3.65 31.69
CA ASP A 559 9.17 -4.34 30.91
C ASP A 559 8.84 -5.86 30.93
N PRO A 560 8.51 -6.49 29.79
CA PRO A 560 8.13 -7.91 29.73
C PRO A 560 9.18 -8.84 30.37
N ALA A 561 10.42 -8.37 30.44
CA ALA A 561 11.57 -9.00 31.09
C ALA A 561 11.31 -9.49 32.51
N ALA A 562 10.59 -8.69 33.30
CA ALA A 562 10.37 -8.99 34.71
C ALA A 562 9.19 -9.96 34.91
N LEU A 563 8.27 -10.04 33.94
CA LEU A 563 6.98 -10.69 34.16
C LEU A 563 7.11 -12.19 34.42
N HIS A 564 7.92 -12.90 33.64
CA HIS A 564 8.11 -14.35 33.84
C HIS A 564 8.73 -14.68 35.22
N ARG A 565 9.53 -13.77 35.80
CA ARG A 565 10.12 -13.94 37.15
C ARG A 565 9.12 -13.71 38.28
N THR A 566 8.02 -13.03 37.99
CA THR A 566 6.94 -12.81 38.95
C THR A 566 5.88 -13.91 38.94
N LEU A 567 5.99 -14.89 38.04
CA LEU A 567 5.12 -16.06 38.03
C LEU A 567 5.44 -16.98 39.21
N PRO A 568 4.46 -17.78 39.70
CA PRO A 568 4.73 -18.82 40.69
C PRO A 568 5.86 -19.76 40.23
N PRO A 569 6.79 -20.19 41.12
CA PRO A 569 7.98 -20.93 40.72
C PRO A 569 7.71 -22.20 39.91
N THR A 570 6.62 -22.91 40.20
CA THR A 570 6.20 -24.11 39.47
C THR A 570 5.82 -23.79 38.02
N LEU A 571 4.99 -22.77 37.80
CA LEU A 571 4.59 -22.31 36.47
C LEU A 571 5.76 -21.65 35.72
N GLN A 572 6.61 -20.91 36.41
CA GLN A 572 7.83 -20.33 35.85
C GLN A 572 8.74 -21.43 35.30
N ASN A 573 9.02 -22.47 36.09
CA ASN A 573 9.85 -23.59 35.67
C ASN A 573 9.23 -24.32 34.47
N TYR A 574 7.91 -24.54 34.49
CA TYR A 574 7.19 -25.16 33.38
C TYR A 574 7.27 -24.33 32.10
N LEU A 575 7.04 -23.01 32.18
CA LEU A 575 7.18 -22.09 31.05
C LEU A 575 8.60 -22.13 30.48
N LEU A 576 9.62 -22.04 31.34
CA LEU A 576 11.02 -22.10 30.92
C LEU A 576 11.38 -23.44 30.28
N GLU A 577 10.88 -24.57 30.80
CA GLU A 577 11.05 -25.88 30.17
C GLU A 577 10.46 -25.90 28.75
N LYS A 578 9.25 -25.35 28.56
CA LYS A 578 8.63 -25.24 27.23
C LYS A 578 9.42 -24.32 26.29
N CYS A 579 9.90 -23.18 26.78
CA CYS A 579 10.75 -22.27 26.01
C CYS A 579 12.07 -22.94 25.60
N ILE A 580 12.73 -23.68 26.49
CA ILE A 580 13.98 -24.41 26.18
C ILE A 580 13.71 -25.50 25.13
N MET A 581 12.59 -26.21 25.23
CA MET A 581 12.21 -27.21 24.24
C MET A 581 11.92 -26.58 22.87
N ALA A 582 11.25 -25.42 22.83
CA ALA A 582 11.05 -24.68 21.59
C ALA A 582 12.37 -24.19 20.99
N ALA A 583 13.24 -23.58 21.80
CA ALA A 583 14.59 -23.15 21.39
C ALA A 583 15.44 -24.31 20.84
N LYS A 584 15.33 -25.49 21.46
CA LYS A 584 16.00 -26.70 20.98
C LYS A 584 15.46 -27.13 19.61
N ASN A 585 14.14 -27.11 19.42
CA ASN A 585 13.54 -27.46 18.13
C ASN A 585 13.98 -26.48 17.03
N ASP A 586 14.04 -25.18 17.34
CA ASP A 586 14.56 -24.16 16.42
C ASP A 586 16.01 -24.47 16.05
N LEU A 587 16.87 -24.74 17.03
CA LEU A 587 18.28 -25.11 16.81
C LEU A 587 18.45 -26.41 16.00
N ASP A 588 17.65 -27.45 16.28
CA ASP A 588 17.66 -28.71 15.54
C ASP A 588 17.17 -28.50 14.09
N SER A 589 16.22 -27.59 13.87
CA SER A 589 15.74 -27.21 12.55
C SER A 589 16.80 -26.45 11.74
N GLU A 590 17.50 -25.49 12.36
CA GLU A 590 18.61 -24.77 11.76
C GLU A 590 19.76 -25.71 11.42
N LYS A 591 20.10 -26.62 12.33
CA LYS A 591 21.11 -27.66 12.09
C LYS A 591 20.73 -28.54 10.90
N THR A 592 19.48 -28.96 10.81
CA THR A 592 18.99 -29.75 9.66
C THR A 592 19.08 -28.96 8.35
N ALA A 593 18.82 -27.65 8.39
CA ALA A 593 18.96 -26.77 7.23
C ALA A 593 20.43 -26.63 6.80
N VAL A 594 21.35 -26.47 7.75
CA VAL A 594 22.81 -26.44 7.50
C VAL A 594 23.29 -27.76 6.90
N ASP A 595 22.92 -28.90 7.50
CA ASP A 595 23.28 -30.24 6.98
C ASP A 595 22.74 -30.45 5.56
N THR A 596 21.52 -29.97 5.28
CA THR A 596 20.91 -30.05 3.94
C THR A 596 21.66 -29.17 2.94
N PHE A 597 22.08 -27.96 3.36
CA PHE A 597 22.89 -27.07 2.53
C PHE A 597 24.27 -27.67 2.22
N GLU A 598 24.96 -28.22 3.22
CA GLU A 598 26.25 -28.88 3.04
C GLU A 598 26.16 -30.10 2.11
N ARG A 599 25.11 -30.92 2.25
CA ARG A 599 24.86 -32.03 1.31
C ARG A 599 24.62 -31.55 -0.11
N LYS A 600 23.81 -30.50 -0.32
CA LYS A 600 23.59 -29.91 -1.64
C LYS A 600 24.89 -29.38 -2.24
N LYS A 601 25.70 -28.71 -1.42
CA LYS A 601 27.02 -28.21 -1.82
C LYS A 601 27.95 -29.34 -2.24
N SER A 602 28.00 -30.44 -1.47
CA SER A 602 28.79 -31.63 -1.83
C SER A 602 28.32 -32.26 -3.15
N ILE A 603 27.01 -32.39 -3.37
CA ILE A 603 26.45 -32.92 -4.62
C ILE A 603 26.80 -32.01 -5.80
N GLU A 604 26.77 -30.69 -5.60
CA GLU A 604 27.14 -29.72 -6.63
C GLU A 604 28.65 -29.77 -6.94
N GLU A 605 29.49 -29.89 -5.92
CA GLU A 605 30.94 -30.09 -6.07
C GLU A 605 31.25 -31.41 -6.82
N ASP A 606 30.57 -32.50 -6.49
CA ASP A 606 30.69 -33.80 -7.18
C ASP A 606 30.19 -33.72 -8.63
N SER A 607 29.05 -33.07 -8.87
CA SER A 607 28.50 -32.85 -10.21
C SER A 607 29.42 -31.98 -11.07
N ASN A 608 29.98 -30.91 -10.49
CA ASN A 608 30.96 -30.05 -11.16
C ASN A 608 32.25 -30.80 -11.47
N THR A 609 32.71 -31.65 -10.55
CA THR A 609 33.88 -32.51 -10.76
C THR A 609 33.61 -33.51 -11.88
N ALA A 610 32.46 -34.19 -11.88
CA ALA A 610 32.05 -35.12 -12.92
C ALA A 610 31.89 -34.43 -14.29
N ALA A 611 31.32 -33.23 -14.33
CA ALA A 611 31.20 -32.42 -15.55
C ALA A 611 32.58 -31.99 -16.09
N TYR A 612 33.50 -31.62 -15.20
CA TYR A 612 34.88 -31.30 -15.56
C TYR A 612 35.62 -32.54 -16.11
N GLU A 613 35.49 -33.69 -15.47
CA GLU A 613 36.05 -34.96 -15.95
C GLU A 613 35.48 -35.39 -17.30
N GLN A 614 34.17 -35.20 -17.52
CA GLN A 614 33.53 -35.47 -18.80
C GLN A 614 34.09 -34.55 -19.88
N LYS A 615 34.20 -33.25 -19.61
CA LYS A 615 34.80 -32.28 -20.53
C LYS A 615 36.25 -32.61 -20.85
N MET A 616 37.03 -33.08 -19.87
CA MET A 616 38.40 -33.56 -20.08
C MET A 616 38.45 -34.83 -20.94
N ARG A 617 37.49 -35.74 -20.80
CA ARG A 617 37.35 -36.92 -21.68
C ARG A 617 37.02 -36.51 -23.11
N ASP A 618 36.05 -35.63 -23.29
CA ASP A 618 35.62 -35.16 -24.61
C ASP A 618 36.78 -34.45 -25.33
N MET A 619 37.52 -33.58 -24.63
CA MET A 619 38.72 -32.93 -25.19
C MET A 619 39.80 -33.93 -25.60
N ARG A 620 39.99 -35.04 -24.87
CA ARG A 620 40.94 -36.11 -25.27
C ARG A 620 40.48 -36.83 -26.53
N VAL A 621 39.19 -37.13 -26.65
CA VAL A 621 38.62 -37.77 -27.85
C VAL A 621 38.76 -36.87 -29.07
N GLU A 622 38.47 -35.57 -28.93
CA GLU A 622 38.68 -34.58 -29.98
C GLU A 622 40.15 -34.49 -30.41
N LEU A 623 41.07 -34.47 -29.45
CA LEU A 623 42.51 -34.46 -29.72
C LEU A 623 42.96 -35.70 -30.51
N ASP A 624 42.48 -36.89 -30.14
CA ASP A 624 42.81 -38.13 -30.85
C ASP A 624 42.20 -38.18 -32.25
N LYS A 625 41.00 -37.64 -32.43
CA LYS A 625 40.37 -37.48 -33.76
C LYS A 625 41.18 -36.52 -34.63
N ALA A 626 41.59 -35.38 -34.08
CA ALA A 626 42.44 -34.42 -34.79
C ALA A 626 43.79 -35.03 -35.19
N LYS A 627 44.44 -35.79 -34.29
CA LYS A 627 45.68 -36.52 -34.60
C LYS A 627 45.49 -37.56 -35.72
N LYS A 628 44.37 -38.29 -35.72
CA LYS A 628 44.06 -39.24 -36.80
C LYS A 628 43.82 -38.54 -38.15
N SER A 629 43.07 -37.44 -38.16
CA SER A 629 42.84 -36.62 -39.36
C SER A 629 44.16 -36.12 -39.93
N GLN A 630 44.99 -35.51 -39.07
CA GLN A 630 46.32 -35.03 -39.43
C GLN A 630 47.21 -36.18 -39.94
N GLY A 631 47.13 -37.36 -39.31
CA GLY A 631 47.84 -38.56 -39.78
C GLY A 631 47.41 -39.00 -41.18
N SER A 632 46.11 -38.94 -41.50
CA SER A 632 45.61 -39.25 -42.85
C SER A 632 46.02 -38.22 -43.88
N GLU A 633 45.93 -36.93 -43.56
CA GLU A 633 46.37 -35.85 -44.45
C GLU A 633 47.87 -35.96 -44.76
N VAL A 634 48.69 -36.29 -43.75
CA VAL A 634 50.12 -36.52 -43.93
C VAL A 634 50.38 -37.76 -44.80
N ALA A 635 49.56 -38.81 -44.70
CA ALA A 635 49.68 -39.98 -45.55
C ALA A 635 49.30 -39.67 -47.00
N ASP A 636 48.22 -38.93 -47.22
CA ASP A 636 47.75 -38.50 -48.55
C ASP A 636 48.78 -37.59 -49.22
N MET A 637 49.33 -36.60 -48.49
CA MET A 637 50.41 -35.74 -48.99
C MET A 637 51.65 -36.55 -49.35
N ARG A 638 52.01 -37.59 -48.58
CA ARG A 638 53.13 -38.48 -48.94
C ARG A 638 52.86 -39.24 -50.24
N ALA A 639 51.66 -39.79 -50.39
CA ALA A 639 51.26 -40.50 -51.61
C ALA A 639 51.27 -39.57 -52.83
N GLU A 640 50.82 -38.31 -52.67
CA GLU A 640 50.88 -37.31 -53.73
C GLU A 640 52.33 -36.96 -54.11
N ILE A 641 53.21 -36.79 -53.12
CA ILE A 641 54.64 -36.57 -53.36
C ILE A 641 55.26 -37.74 -54.15
N GLU A 642 54.98 -38.99 -53.77
CA GLU A 642 55.47 -40.17 -54.48
C GLU A 642 54.94 -40.24 -55.92
N HIS A 643 53.65 -39.93 -56.12
CA HIS A 643 53.06 -39.85 -57.47
C HIS A 643 53.72 -38.76 -58.33
N LEU A 644 53.97 -37.57 -57.76
CA LEU A 644 54.67 -36.49 -58.45
C LEU A 644 56.12 -36.86 -58.78
N GLN A 645 56.81 -37.57 -57.90
CA GLN A 645 58.16 -38.09 -58.16
C GLN A 645 58.17 -39.08 -59.32
N MET A 646 57.22 -40.01 -59.36
CA MET A 646 57.07 -40.96 -60.48
C MET A 646 56.77 -40.25 -61.81
N ARG A 647 55.91 -39.23 -61.77
CA ARG A 647 55.61 -38.40 -62.95
C ARG A 647 56.83 -37.63 -63.43
N ALA A 648 57.64 -37.10 -62.52
CA ALA A 648 58.89 -36.42 -62.86
C ALA A 648 59.90 -37.36 -63.52
N ILE A 649 60.02 -38.61 -63.05
CA ILE A 649 60.87 -39.64 -63.67
C ILE A 649 60.39 -39.93 -65.11
N LYS A 650 59.08 -40.09 -65.32
CA LYS A 650 58.50 -40.31 -66.65
C LYS A 650 58.76 -39.13 -67.60
N LEU A 651 58.52 -37.91 -67.15
CA LEU A 651 58.78 -36.72 -67.97
C LEU A 651 60.27 -36.58 -68.31
N LYS A 652 61.15 -36.97 -67.39
CA LYS A 652 62.60 -36.97 -67.63
C LYS A 652 62.98 -37.97 -68.73
N SER A 653 62.41 -39.17 -68.75
CA SER A 653 62.69 -40.15 -69.81
C SER A 653 62.12 -39.71 -71.18
N GLU A 654 60.93 -39.10 -71.20
CA GLU A 654 60.36 -38.50 -72.41
C GLU A 654 61.23 -37.36 -72.95
N LEU A 655 61.77 -36.51 -72.06
CA LEU A 655 62.68 -35.44 -72.43
C LEU A 655 63.99 -35.99 -73.03
N GLU A 656 64.58 -37.03 -72.43
CA GLU A 656 65.76 -37.70 -72.95
C GLU A 656 65.51 -38.30 -74.34
N GLN A 657 64.35 -38.91 -74.57
CA GLN A 657 63.95 -39.45 -75.86
C GLN A 657 63.82 -38.35 -76.92
N LYS A 658 63.13 -37.25 -76.59
CA LYS A 658 63.02 -36.09 -77.51
C LYS A 658 64.38 -35.44 -77.79
N THR A 659 65.27 -35.40 -76.80
CA THR A 659 66.63 -34.88 -76.97
C THR A 659 67.44 -35.73 -77.95
N ARG A 660 67.27 -37.06 -77.93
CA ARG A 660 67.90 -37.95 -78.94
C ARG A 660 67.39 -37.66 -80.35
N VAL A 661 66.08 -37.50 -80.52
CA VAL A 661 65.46 -37.17 -81.82
C VAL A 661 65.98 -35.83 -82.35
N LEU A 662 66.09 -34.82 -81.49
CA LEU A 662 66.64 -33.51 -81.87
C LEU A 662 68.11 -33.57 -82.28
N GLU A 663 68.94 -34.34 -81.57
CA GLU A 663 70.34 -34.54 -81.96
C GLU A 663 70.48 -35.31 -83.28
N GLU A 664 69.50 -36.15 -83.64
CA GLU A 664 69.42 -36.81 -84.95
C GLU A 664 69.07 -35.82 -86.06
N HIS A 665 68.06 -34.98 -85.85
CA HIS A 665 67.70 -33.87 -86.76
C HIS A 665 68.85 -32.86 -86.94
N LYS A 666 69.63 -32.62 -85.87
CA LYS A 666 70.82 -31.76 -85.92
C LYS A 666 71.94 -32.37 -86.76
N ARG A 667 72.02 -33.70 -86.88
CA ARG A 667 72.94 -34.36 -87.84
C ARG A 667 72.45 -34.20 -89.28
N GLU A 668 71.15 -34.27 -89.54
CA GLU A 668 70.59 -34.00 -90.87
C GLU A 668 70.83 -32.54 -91.32
N LEU A 669 70.69 -31.59 -90.41
CA LEU A 669 70.96 -30.17 -90.69
C LEU A 669 72.44 -29.86 -91.02
N LYS A 670 73.39 -30.74 -90.66
CA LYS A 670 74.82 -30.58 -91.03
C LYS A 670 75.09 -30.86 -92.53
N CYS A 671 74.14 -31.41 -93.28
CA CYS A 671 74.28 -31.62 -94.74
C CYS A 671 74.04 -30.35 -95.57
N PHE A 672 73.61 -29.24 -94.96
CA PHE A 672 73.39 -27.98 -95.66
C PHE A 672 74.67 -27.11 -95.67
N ARG A 673 75.25 -26.90 -96.87
CA ARG A 673 76.36 -25.96 -97.09
C ARG A 673 75.89 -24.52 -96.90
N ARG A 674 76.61 -23.77 -96.06
CA ARG A 674 76.42 -22.32 -95.85
C ARG A 674 76.59 -21.55 -97.16
N VAL A 675 75.59 -20.73 -97.49
CA VAL A 675 75.71 -19.62 -98.44
C VAL A 675 76.58 -18.53 -97.77
N PRO A 676 77.65 -18.02 -98.42
CA PRO A 676 78.51 -16.98 -97.85
C PRO A 676 77.77 -15.65 -97.77
N GLY A 677 77.85 -14.92 -96.65
CA GLY A 677 77.55 -13.48 -96.64
C GLY A 677 76.63 -12.91 -95.58
N ILE A 678 76.41 -13.56 -94.42
CA ILE A 678 75.73 -12.89 -93.29
C ILE A 678 76.51 -13.14 -92.00
N HIS A 679 77.17 -12.09 -91.52
CA HIS A 679 77.91 -12.05 -90.26
C HIS A 679 77.01 -11.57 -89.12
N ASN A 680 77.22 -12.20 -87.96
CA ASN A 680 76.94 -11.73 -86.59
C ASN A 680 75.46 -11.69 -86.13
N PHE A 681 75.11 -12.68 -85.31
CA PHE A 681 74.10 -12.49 -84.25
C PHE A 681 74.69 -12.88 -82.90
N GLY A 682 74.73 -11.88 -82.02
CA GLY A 682 74.48 -11.95 -80.58
C GLY A 682 75.24 -12.97 -79.74
N LYS A 683 76.15 -12.48 -78.90
CA LYS A 683 76.75 -13.24 -77.80
C LYS A 683 75.65 -13.57 -76.76
N ILE A 684 75.40 -14.86 -76.53
CA ILE A 684 74.50 -15.33 -75.46
C ILE A 684 75.21 -15.15 -74.12
N THR A 685 74.65 -14.34 -73.21
CA THR A 685 75.16 -14.21 -71.83
C THR A 685 74.67 -15.39 -70.98
N THR A 686 75.60 -16.07 -70.32
CA THR A 686 75.40 -17.38 -69.66
C THR A 686 74.91 -17.32 -68.21
N THR A 687 74.12 -16.33 -67.81
CA THR A 687 73.68 -16.24 -66.41
C THR A 687 72.22 -15.82 -66.29
N THR A 688 71.40 -16.81 -65.91
CA THR A 688 70.08 -16.76 -65.25
C THR A 688 68.75 -16.81 -66.01
N ASP A 689 68.65 -16.66 -67.34
CA ASP A 689 67.40 -17.07 -68.03
C ASP A 689 67.57 -17.26 -69.56
N PRO A 690 67.47 -18.49 -70.13
CA PRO A 690 67.71 -18.74 -71.55
C PRO A 690 66.59 -18.27 -72.49
N LYS A 691 65.51 -17.63 -71.99
CA LYS A 691 64.37 -17.18 -72.81
C LYS A 691 64.36 -15.68 -73.12
N VAL A 692 65.31 -14.90 -72.61
CA VAL A 692 65.38 -13.46 -72.86
C VAL A 692 66.55 -13.15 -73.79
N ILE A 693 66.23 -12.94 -75.08
CA ILE A 693 67.17 -12.35 -76.04
C ILE A 693 67.17 -10.85 -75.78
N ASP A 694 68.27 -10.32 -75.26
CA ASP A 694 68.47 -8.88 -75.13
C ASP A 694 68.57 -8.24 -76.52
N LYS A 695 67.47 -7.60 -76.94
CA LYS A 695 67.34 -6.92 -78.24
C LYS A 695 67.95 -5.51 -78.24
N THR A 696 68.61 -5.07 -77.17
CA THR A 696 69.15 -3.70 -77.07
C THR A 696 70.50 -3.50 -77.77
N SER A 697 71.11 -4.56 -78.32
CA SER A 697 72.44 -4.50 -78.95
C SER A 697 72.46 -4.81 -80.45
N CYS A 698 71.42 -4.43 -81.21
CA CYS A 698 71.53 -4.38 -82.67
C CYS A 698 70.87 -3.11 -83.27
N THR A 699 71.64 -2.04 -83.12
CA THR A 699 71.93 -0.87 -83.99
C THR A 699 70.81 -0.09 -84.66
N TYR A 700 70.81 1.25 -84.49
CA TYR A 700 70.93 2.19 -85.63
C TYR A 700 71.59 3.49 -85.17
N SER A 701 72.82 3.72 -85.61
CA SER A 701 73.48 5.03 -85.55
C SER A 701 72.81 5.95 -86.57
N ALA A 702 72.05 6.93 -86.09
CA ALA A 702 71.70 8.11 -86.87
C ALA A 702 72.61 9.27 -86.40
N ASN A 703 73.34 9.82 -87.37
CA ASN A 703 74.32 10.90 -87.22
C ASN A 703 73.65 12.21 -86.72
N PRO A 704 74.38 13.10 -86.03
CA PRO A 704 73.84 14.10 -85.12
C PRO A 704 73.82 15.50 -85.71
N GLU A 705 72.95 15.83 -86.66
CA GLU A 705 72.64 17.23 -86.97
C GLU A 705 71.20 17.33 -87.47
N HIS A 706 70.24 17.47 -86.56
CA HIS A 706 68.99 18.20 -86.85
C HIS A 706 68.28 18.56 -85.54
N HIS A 707 68.35 19.85 -85.22
CA HIS A 707 67.46 20.54 -84.29
C HIS A 707 66.00 20.41 -84.77
N PHE A 708 65.05 20.18 -83.87
CA PHE A 708 64.18 21.23 -83.29
C PHE A 708 63.18 20.59 -82.29
N PRO A 709 62.62 21.40 -81.36
CA PRO A 709 62.13 21.02 -80.04
C PRO A 709 60.60 21.08 -79.91
N ASN A 710 60.14 20.86 -78.67
CA ASN A 710 58.79 21.08 -78.13
C ASN A 710 57.77 19.97 -78.40
N HIS A 711 57.49 19.15 -77.38
CA HIS A 711 56.12 19.10 -76.85
C HIS A 711 56.10 18.65 -75.37
N ARG A 712 55.16 19.27 -74.66
CA ARG A 712 55.09 19.49 -73.23
C ARG A 712 54.77 18.25 -72.40
N ARG A 713 55.30 18.27 -71.17
CA ARG A 713 54.80 17.55 -69.99
C ARG A 713 53.30 17.81 -69.77
N GLY A 714 52.56 16.76 -69.44
CA GLY A 714 51.24 16.82 -68.81
C GLY A 714 51.13 15.71 -67.78
N ASN A 715 50.99 16.10 -66.51
CA ASN A 715 50.96 15.27 -65.31
C ASN A 715 49.72 14.35 -65.23
N ARG A 716 49.89 13.02 -65.16
CA ARG A 716 49.08 12.07 -64.35
C ARG A 716 49.89 10.77 -64.06
N PRO A 717 49.94 10.25 -62.82
CA PRO A 717 50.53 8.95 -62.47
C PRO A 717 49.43 7.89 -62.22
N PRO A 718 49.74 6.63 -61.83
CA PRO A 718 50.11 5.53 -62.71
C PRO A 718 49.09 4.34 -62.67
N THR A 719 48.98 3.66 -63.81
CA THR A 719 48.65 2.22 -64.02
C THR A 719 47.73 1.48 -63.03
N GLN A 720 46.53 1.13 -63.50
CA GLN A 720 45.84 -0.12 -63.17
C GLN A 720 45.49 -0.87 -64.46
N MET A 721 45.89 -2.14 -64.53
CA MET A 721 45.59 -3.08 -65.61
C MET A 721 44.30 -3.85 -65.25
N PRO A 722 43.24 -3.82 -66.09
CA PRO A 722 42.03 -4.61 -65.84
C PRO A 722 42.23 -6.08 -66.24
N LEU A 723 41.82 -6.98 -65.35
CA LEU A 723 41.70 -8.42 -65.62
C LEU A 723 40.25 -8.71 -66.04
N MET A 724 40.09 -9.15 -67.30
CA MET A 724 39.12 -10.17 -67.75
C MET A 724 37.61 -9.82 -67.64
N VAL A 725 36.68 -10.14 -68.53
CA VAL A 725 36.58 -10.80 -69.85
C VAL A 725 35.31 -10.17 -70.45
N ASP A 726 35.36 -9.64 -71.67
CA ASP A 726 34.24 -9.68 -72.65
C ASP A 726 34.46 -8.81 -73.90
N GLU A 727 35.58 -8.08 -74.04
CA GLU A 727 35.81 -7.21 -75.22
C GLU A 727 37.14 -7.45 -75.95
N TYR A 728 37.54 -8.72 -76.18
CA TYR A 728 38.68 -9.04 -77.08
C TYR A 728 38.28 -9.52 -78.48
N ASN A 729 36.98 -9.54 -78.80
CA ASN A 729 36.50 -10.07 -80.08
C ASN A 729 36.54 -9.11 -81.27
N ASN A 730 37.09 -7.89 -81.16
CA ASN A 730 36.97 -6.89 -82.22
C ASN A 730 38.23 -6.12 -82.66
N LEU A 731 39.44 -6.53 -82.27
CA LEU A 731 40.68 -5.84 -82.72
C LEU A 731 41.65 -6.71 -83.54
N GLY A 732 41.35 -7.98 -83.79
CA GLY A 732 42.15 -8.85 -84.67
C GLY A 732 41.70 -8.89 -86.14
N LYS A 733 40.47 -8.44 -86.46
CA LYS A 733 39.87 -8.60 -87.80
C LYS A 733 40.10 -7.45 -88.79
N GLN A 734 40.64 -6.31 -88.36
CA GLN A 734 40.78 -5.12 -89.24
C GLN A 734 42.19 -4.85 -89.77
N ASN A 735 43.21 -5.60 -89.35
CA ASN A 735 44.60 -5.40 -89.79
C ASN A 735 45.20 -6.56 -90.60
N GLY A 736 44.41 -7.49 -91.15
CA GLY A 736 44.82 -8.30 -92.30
C GLY A 736 46.04 -9.24 -92.15
N TYR A 737 46.36 -9.73 -90.95
CA TYR A 737 47.54 -10.61 -90.73
C TYR A 737 47.25 -11.93 -90.01
N ILE A 738 46.04 -12.51 -90.14
CA ILE A 738 45.69 -13.76 -89.46
C ILE A 738 44.78 -14.62 -90.35
N TYR A 739 45.19 -15.87 -90.59
CA TYR A 739 44.37 -16.93 -91.21
C TYR A 739 43.87 -17.84 -90.10
N ASP A 740 42.56 -18.10 -90.05
CA ASP A 740 41.90 -18.96 -89.06
C ASP A 740 41.80 -20.39 -89.63
N ASP A 741 42.35 -21.38 -88.92
CA ASP A 741 42.34 -22.79 -89.33
C ASP A 741 41.10 -23.56 -88.85
N GLY A 742 40.17 -22.89 -88.15
CA GLY A 742 38.92 -23.47 -87.65
C GLY A 742 39.07 -24.27 -86.36
N ARG A 743 40.19 -24.17 -85.63
CA ARG A 743 40.38 -24.82 -84.31
C ARG A 743 40.81 -23.89 -83.17
N GLY A 744 40.88 -22.58 -83.40
CA GLY A 744 41.06 -21.57 -82.34
C GLY A 744 42.51 -21.32 -81.90
N GLU A 745 43.51 -21.76 -82.66
CA GLU A 745 44.92 -21.39 -82.44
C GLU A 745 45.44 -20.45 -83.56
N LEU A 746 46.16 -19.39 -83.18
CA LEU A 746 46.69 -18.37 -84.10
C LEU A 746 48.12 -18.75 -84.56
N LEU A 747 48.30 -19.04 -85.85
CA LEU A 747 49.62 -19.35 -86.42
C LEU A 747 50.11 -18.25 -87.41
N PRO A 748 51.40 -17.86 -87.37
CA PRO A 748 51.97 -16.91 -88.32
C PRO A 748 52.19 -17.55 -89.71
N VAL A 749 51.71 -16.88 -90.76
CA VAL A 749 51.83 -17.30 -92.16
C VAL A 749 53.26 -17.07 -92.67
N PHE A 750 54.00 -18.14 -92.93
CA PHE A 750 55.20 -18.09 -93.77
C PHE A 750 54.85 -18.58 -95.18
N PHE A 751 54.98 -17.69 -96.17
CA PHE A 751 54.82 -18.00 -97.59
C PHE A 751 55.90 -18.99 -98.04
N TYR A 752 55.49 -20.18 -98.46
CA TYR A 752 56.31 -21.09 -99.26
C TYR A 752 56.27 -20.65 -100.73
N ALA A 753 57.34 -20.03 -101.22
CA ALA A 753 57.58 -19.93 -102.66
C ALA A 753 58.35 -21.19 -103.10
N ARG A 754 57.66 -22.04 -103.86
CA ARG A 754 58.19 -23.29 -104.41
C ARG A 754 59.24 -22.99 -105.49
N ARG A 755 60.47 -23.48 -105.30
CA ARG A 755 61.36 -23.93 -106.38
C ARG A 755 62.17 -25.12 -105.91
#